data_AF-A0A1D2JAN7-F1
#
_entry.id   AF-A0A1D2JAN7-F1
#
_cell.length_a   1.000
_cell.length_b   1.000
_cell.length_c   1.000
_cell.angle_alpha   90.00
_cell.angle_beta   90.00
_cell.angle_gamma   90.00
#
_symmetry.space_group_name_H-M   'P 1'
#
loop_
_entity.id
_entity.type
_entity.pdbx_description
1 polymer ?
#
loop_
_entity_poly.entity_id
_entity_poly.type
_entity_poly.pdbx_seq_one_letter_code
_entity_poly.pdbx_strand_id
1 'polypeptide(L)'
;MAVSSSTPLQPQVSALSHADPSCGVLSLFSLAGKTALVTGGTRGIGREMAIALAEAGADIILAQRDPTNTATRDEIVSRTGRTVSIQVADLSSRESVKGIIPQFVRDGKVVDILLNCAGIQRRYLSEKFPDKDWDEVIQVNLTSVFMLCREFGAYLLARDPATFSSKRKGAIINVASLLSFQGGITVPAYAASKGGVAQLTKALSNEWASKGISVNGIAPGYIDTDMNVALINDPERNSGIMARIPAGRWGRPEDFKGVVVFLASEASSYYTRGLLGVNVKLDTLLIQIISASLGATCLVVLVARFAQMWHAYMRRVTSFQATPKYQQYWATAESSQWADIKRHLMYAPLGRKRHNREFKLSEAINVGTLPSRLHTILLTTYFLSQAAYITFLDYKVNEKAALIAELRGRSGVLALLNMIPLVIFAGRNNPLIRLLHISFDTYNLLHRWIGRMVVLESVLHTAAWATNSVSAGGWNNTMASLRTVPFFTGGMLGTIGMVFLLLHSPSPIRHAFYETFLHLHQLAVFLTFAGIYMHLSIDRLPQLPWLQFIITFWAVERLTRFVRLLYLNFSRRHGMTHVMVKALPGEASRVTFFLPRNVRIHPGSHVYAYIPRISFWMSHPFSIAWAETGKNHMPPNYSSDTSSRGSLDPSSEKREIDNPEFTSNRFQPTNVTLVMAARTGMTRKLYQAALACPNKTLYTTGFIEGPYRSFPSSFFASYGTVILFSGGAGITHHLMQTRELLENAIKGTVATRRVYLVWSVRTTEHLTWVQGFMDYILQLPNRREMLITKLFISKPRSMREILSPSETLQMFPGRCRPDVVLDEVMPNHVGATAVSVCGPGAFADEVRASVRKRVGMGPVIDFVEESFTW
;
A
#
# COMPACT_ATOMS: atom_id res chain seq x y z
N MET A 1 55.31 -40.31 -0.30
CA MET A 1 54.36 -41.32 -0.83
C MET A 1 53.37 -41.60 0.29
N ALA A 2 52.05 -41.49 0.19
CA ALA A 2 51.13 -41.30 -0.91
C ALA A 2 49.91 -40.49 -0.43
N VAL A 3 49.22 -39.90 -1.39
CA VAL A 3 48.09 -38.97 -1.28
C VAL A 3 46.83 -39.69 -0.77
N SER A 4 46.16 -39.12 0.24
CA SER A 4 44.81 -39.52 0.66
C SER A 4 43.76 -38.64 -0.02
N SER A 5 43.00 -39.18 -0.96
CA SER A 5 41.82 -38.55 -1.55
C SER A 5 40.55 -39.16 -0.96
N SER A 6 39.89 -38.42 -0.09
CA SER A 6 38.57 -38.72 0.47
C SER A 6 37.47 -38.52 -0.58
N THR A 7 36.75 -39.59 -0.91
CA THR A 7 35.55 -39.59 -1.76
C THR A 7 34.34 -39.10 -0.96
N PRO A 8 33.49 -38.18 -1.47
CA PRO A 8 32.31 -37.73 -0.76
C PRO A 8 31.14 -38.72 -0.87
N LEU A 9 30.47 -38.96 0.26
CA LEU A 9 29.23 -39.71 0.41
C LEU A 9 28.13 -39.16 -0.53
N GLN A 10 27.73 -39.95 -1.52
CA GLN A 10 26.47 -39.76 -2.24
C GLN A 10 25.30 -40.24 -1.34
N PRO A 11 24.20 -39.49 -1.23
CA PRO A 11 23.00 -39.97 -0.55
C PRO A 11 22.34 -41.07 -1.40
N GLN A 12 22.16 -42.26 -0.81
CA GLN A 12 21.36 -43.34 -1.38
C GLN A 12 19.92 -42.88 -1.56
N VAL A 13 19.56 -42.53 -2.80
CA VAL A 13 18.18 -42.41 -3.24
C VAL A 13 17.62 -43.83 -3.31
N SER A 14 16.75 -44.19 -2.37
CA SER A 14 15.95 -45.40 -2.45
C SER A 14 15.13 -45.36 -3.74
N ALA A 15 15.41 -46.28 -4.66
CA ALA A 15 14.67 -46.43 -5.90
C ALA A 15 13.16 -46.54 -5.61
N LEU A 16 12.42 -45.51 -5.98
CA LEU A 16 10.96 -45.56 -6.07
C LEU A 16 10.63 -46.58 -7.15
N SER A 17 9.94 -47.65 -6.78
CA SER A 17 9.32 -48.59 -7.70
C SER A 17 8.44 -47.81 -8.68
N HIS A 18 8.94 -47.60 -9.90
CA HIS A 18 8.15 -47.09 -11.00
C HIS A 18 6.93 -48.00 -11.18
N ALA A 19 5.74 -47.39 -11.22
CA ALA A 19 4.50 -48.09 -11.55
C ALA A 19 4.68 -48.80 -12.90
N ASP A 20 4.19 -50.03 -12.96
CA ASP A 20 4.22 -50.89 -14.13
C ASP A 20 3.65 -50.14 -15.36
N PRO A 21 4.44 -49.92 -16.44
CA PRO A 21 4.01 -49.17 -17.61
C PRO A 21 2.90 -49.86 -18.43
N SER A 22 2.46 -51.05 -18.02
CA SER A 22 1.32 -51.77 -18.62
C SER A 22 -0.06 -51.38 -18.05
N CYS A 23 -0.12 -50.54 -17.01
CA CYS A 23 -1.38 -50.18 -16.34
C CYS A 23 -2.03 -48.94 -16.99
N GLY A 24 -3.02 -49.16 -17.86
CA GLY A 24 -3.76 -48.07 -18.51
C GLY A 24 -4.49 -47.16 -17.51
N VAL A 25 -4.70 -45.88 -17.83
CA VAL A 25 -5.33 -44.91 -16.89
C VAL A 25 -6.68 -45.37 -16.32
N LEU A 26 -7.44 -46.17 -17.07
CA LEU A 26 -8.73 -46.71 -16.63
C LEU A 26 -8.61 -47.78 -15.53
N SER A 27 -7.53 -48.58 -15.50
CA SER A 27 -7.35 -49.58 -14.44
C SER A 27 -7.05 -48.93 -13.09
N LEU A 28 -6.57 -47.68 -13.05
CA LEU A 28 -6.41 -46.91 -11.81
C LEU A 28 -7.74 -46.63 -11.09
N PHE A 29 -8.86 -46.65 -11.83
CA PHE A 29 -10.20 -46.44 -11.28
C PHE A 29 -10.93 -47.75 -10.94
N SER A 30 -10.33 -48.90 -11.22
CA SER A 30 -10.93 -50.19 -10.91
C SER A 30 -10.94 -50.46 -9.41
N LEU A 31 -12.05 -51.00 -8.92
CA LEU A 31 -12.23 -51.48 -7.55
C LEU A 31 -12.41 -53.01 -7.50
N ALA A 32 -12.04 -53.72 -8.57
CA ALA A 32 -12.15 -55.17 -8.63
C ALA A 32 -11.41 -55.83 -7.45
N GLY A 33 -12.09 -56.72 -6.75
CA GLY A 33 -11.55 -57.43 -5.58
C GLY A 33 -11.48 -56.60 -4.29
N LYS A 34 -12.06 -55.39 -4.28
CA LYS A 34 -12.22 -54.58 -3.06
C LYS A 34 -13.62 -54.76 -2.49
N THR A 35 -13.77 -54.60 -1.18
CA THR A 35 -15.08 -54.54 -0.53
C THR A 35 -15.30 -53.17 0.13
N ALA A 36 -16.49 -52.60 -0.06
CA ALA A 36 -16.88 -51.32 0.52
C ALA A 36 -18.00 -51.46 1.56
N LEU A 37 -17.77 -50.93 2.76
CA LEU A 37 -18.79 -50.74 3.78
C LEU A 37 -19.45 -49.36 3.59
N VAL A 38 -20.75 -49.35 3.32
CA VAL A 38 -21.51 -48.13 3.05
C VAL A 38 -22.59 -47.93 4.11
N THR A 39 -22.52 -46.79 4.81
CA THR A 39 -23.63 -46.33 5.66
C THR A 39 -24.54 -45.40 4.87
N GLY A 40 -25.86 -45.50 5.11
CA GLY A 40 -26.84 -44.63 4.42
C GLY A 40 -27.02 -44.95 2.94
N GLY A 41 -26.76 -46.20 2.53
CA GLY A 41 -26.82 -46.64 1.13
C GLY A 41 -28.21 -46.96 0.58
N THR A 42 -29.29 -46.81 1.36
CA THR A 42 -30.65 -47.25 0.96
C THR A 42 -31.37 -46.29 0.01
N ARG A 43 -30.94 -45.03 -0.10
CA ARG A 43 -31.59 -43.99 -0.93
C ARG A 43 -30.64 -42.83 -1.26
N GLY A 44 -31.07 -41.96 -2.18
CA GLY A 44 -30.41 -40.70 -2.52
C GLY A 44 -28.93 -40.86 -2.89
N ILE A 45 -28.09 -39.94 -2.39
CA ILE A 45 -26.64 -39.89 -2.70
C ILE A 45 -25.94 -41.19 -2.31
N GLY A 46 -26.26 -41.76 -1.15
CA GLY A 46 -25.62 -42.98 -0.66
C GLY A 46 -25.92 -44.20 -1.53
N ARG A 47 -27.15 -44.31 -2.05
CA ARG A 47 -27.54 -45.36 -3.00
C ARG A 47 -26.72 -45.28 -4.29
N GLU A 48 -26.66 -44.11 -4.93
CA GLU A 48 -25.93 -43.98 -6.19
C GLU A 48 -24.42 -44.18 -6.03
N MET A 49 -23.85 -43.75 -4.89
CA MET A 49 -22.45 -44.03 -4.59
C MET A 49 -22.19 -45.52 -4.34
N ALA A 50 -23.10 -46.24 -3.67
CA ALA A 50 -22.97 -47.69 -3.49
C ALA A 50 -23.04 -48.44 -4.84
N ILE A 51 -23.97 -48.05 -5.70
CA ILE A 51 -24.08 -48.58 -7.07
C ILE A 51 -22.81 -48.30 -7.86
N ALA A 52 -22.26 -47.08 -7.79
CA ALA A 52 -21.03 -46.72 -8.52
C ALA A 52 -19.81 -47.51 -8.06
N LEU A 53 -19.66 -47.75 -6.76
CA LEU A 53 -18.59 -48.59 -6.22
C LEU A 53 -18.68 -50.02 -6.76
N ALA A 54 -19.90 -50.56 -6.86
CA ALA A 54 -20.14 -51.88 -7.44
C ALA A 54 -19.94 -51.92 -8.96
N GLU A 55 -20.39 -50.89 -9.69
CA GLU A 55 -20.14 -50.71 -11.13
C GLU A 55 -18.62 -50.67 -11.43
N ALA A 56 -17.81 -50.12 -10.51
CA ALA A 56 -16.36 -50.12 -10.60
C ALA A 56 -15.68 -51.43 -10.15
N GLY A 57 -16.45 -52.39 -9.63
CA GLY A 57 -16.00 -53.76 -9.34
C GLY A 57 -15.93 -54.15 -7.86
N ALA A 58 -16.35 -53.29 -6.93
CA ALA A 58 -16.34 -53.60 -5.50
C ALA A 58 -17.54 -54.46 -5.06
N ASP A 59 -17.33 -55.35 -4.09
CA ASP A 59 -18.42 -55.95 -3.33
C ASP A 59 -18.90 -54.97 -2.24
N ILE A 60 -20.19 -55.02 -1.87
CA ILE A 60 -20.81 -53.99 -1.01
C ILE A 60 -21.37 -54.61 0.28
N ILE A 61 -21.10 -53.95 1.41
CA ILE A 61 -21.78 -54.18 2.68
C ILE A 61 -22.62 -52.94 3.00
N LEU A 62 -23.94 -53.09 3.00
CA LEU A 62 -24.87 -52.02 3.34
C LEU A 62 -25.17 -52.06 4.84
N ALA A 63 -24.65 -51.07 5.58
CA ALA A 63 -25.00 -50.86 6.98
C ALA A 63 -26.27 -50.00 7.08
N GLN A 64 -27.38 -50.63 7.45
CA GLN A 64 -28.70 -50.00 7.49
C GLN A 64 -29.56 -50.54 8.63
N ARG A 65 -30.53 -49.74 9.08
CA ARG A 65 -31.40 -50.08 10.21
C ARG A 65 -32.47 -51.12 9.87
N ASP A 66 -33.05 -51.02 8.68
CA ASP A 66 -34.17 -51.88 8.25
C ASP A 66 -33.65 -52.95 7.28
N PRO A 67 -33.61 -54.24 7.67
CA PRO A 67 -33.14 -55.32 6.79
C PRO A 67 -34.14 -55.66 5.68
N THR A 68 -35.40 -55.23 5.79
CA THR A 68 -36.44 -55.56 4.80
C THR A 68 -36.31 -54.71 3.52
N ASN A 69 -35.63 -53.56 3.60
CA ASN A 69 -35.33 -52.74 2.43
C ASN A 69 -34.14 -53.32 1.64
N THR A 70 -34.44 -54.16 0.66
CA THR A 70 -33.44 -54.82 -0.19
C THR A 70 -33.25 -54.16 -1.56
N ALA A 71 -33.96 -53.07 -1.86
CA ALA A 71 -34.02 -52.49 -3.20
C ALA A 71 -32.64 -52.17 -3.79
N THR A 72 -31.77 -51.49 -3.02
CA THR A 72 -30.40 -51.19 -3.47
C THR A 72 -29.55 -52.44 -3.66
N ARG A 73 -29.71 -53.45 -2.79
CA ARG A 73 -29.01 -54.73 -2.93
C ARG A 73 -29.40 -55.42 -4.25
N ASP A 74 -30.70 -55.56 -4.48
CA ASP A 74 -31.24 -56.29 -5.63
C ASP A 74 -30.88 -55.59 -6.95
N GLU A 75 -30.86 -54.26 -6.96
CA GLU A 75 -30.40 -53.48 -8.10
C GLU A 75 -28.89 -53.67 -8.37
N ILE A 76 -28.03 -53.60 -7.35
CA ILE A 76 -26.60 -53.80 -7.55
C ILE A 76 -26.32 -55.21 -8.07
N VAL A 77 -26.95 -56.23 -7.48
CA VAL A 77 -26.80 -57.63 -7.89
C VAL A 77 -27.23 -57.81 -9.35
N SER A 78 -28.40 -57.29 -9.72
CA SER A 78 -28.92 -57.39 -11.09
C SER A 78 -28.09 -56.62 -12.13
N ARG A 79 -27.53 -55.46 -11.77
CA ARG A 79 -26.79 -54.60 -12.72
C ARG A 79 -25.32 -54.96 -12.86
N THR A 80 -24.69 -55.47 -11.81
CA THR A 80 -23.21 -55.60 -11.75
C THR A 80 -22.73 -57.02 -11.48
N GLY A 81 -23.63 -57.91 -11.03
CA GLY A 81 -23.27 -59.27 -10.58
C GLY A 81 -22.40 -59.32 -9.32
N ARG A 82 -22.19 -58.19 -8.63
CA ARG A 82 -21.36 -58.12 -7.41
C ARG A 82 -22.11 -58.63 -6.18
N THR A 83 -21.35 -59.08 -5.18
CA THR A 83 -21.92 -59.55 -3.93
C THR A 83 -22.35 -58.37 -3.08
N VAL A 84 -23.59 -58.38 -2.60
CA VAL A 84 -24.09 -57.36 -1.67
C VAL A 84 -24.69 -58.01 -0.43
N SER A 85 -24.20 -57.62 0.74
CA SER A 85 -24.71 -58.08 2.03
C SER A 85 -25.30 -56.93 2.84
N ILE A 86 -26.36 -57.20 3.59
CA ILE A 86 -26.99 -56.22 4.47
C ILE A 86 -26.57 -56.52 5.90
N GLN A 87 -26.05 -55.50 6.58
CA GLN A 87 -25.69 -55.55 7.98
C GLN A 87 -26.61 -54.61 8.76
N VAL A 88 -27.33 -55.17 9.73
CA VAL A 88 -28.26 -54.40 10.55
C VAL A 88 -27.49 -53.54 11.55
N ALA A 89 -27.63 -52.23 11.45
CA ALA A 89 -27.00 -51.28 12.37
C ALA A 89 -27.84 -49.99 12.54
N ASP A 90 -27.98 -49.55 13.79
CA ASP A 90 -28.60 -48.28 14.13
C ASP A 90 -27.52 -47.27 14.56
N LEU A 91 -27.25 -46.29 13.69
CA LEU A 91 -26.22 -45.28 13.92
C LEU A 91 -26.60 -44.26 15.00
N SER A 92 -27.83 -44.29 15.52
CA SER A 92 -28.20 -43.53 16.72
C SER A 92 -27.71 -44.19 18.02
N SER A 93 -27.33 -45.48 17.99
CA SER A 93 -26.77 -46.21 19.13
C SER A 93 -25.25 -46.39 18.99
N ARG A 94 -24.50 -45.97 20.01
CA ARG A 94 -23.04 -46.14 20.06
C ARG A 94 -22.65 -47.62 20.13
N GLU A 95 -23.43 -48.42 20.83
CA GLU A 95 -23.26 -49.87 20.99
C GLU A 95 -23.42 -50.56 19.64
N SER A 96 -24.46 -50.21 18.88
CA SER A 96 -24.68 -50.74 17.54
C SER A 96 -23.52 -50.39 16.60
N VAL A 97 -23.03 -49.15 16.63
CA VAL A 97 -21.88 -48.71 15.82
C VAL A 97 -20.60 -49.49 16.15
N LYS A 98 -20.31 -49.73 17.45
CA LYS A 98 -19.16 -50.53 17.88
C LYS A 98 -19.20 -51.97 17.36
N GLY A 99 -20.40 -52.52 17.17
CA GLY A 99 -20.60 -53.87 16.66
C GLY A 99 -20.35 -54.04 15.16
N ILE A 100 -20.27 -52.95 14.38
CA ILE A 100 -20.24 -53.03 12.92
C ILE A 100 -19.00 -53.76 12.41
N ILE A 101 -17.82 -53.32 12.86
CA ILE A 101 -16.54 -53.86 12.37
C ILE A 101 -16.28 -55.29 12.85
N PRO A 102 -16.45 -55.61 14.16
CA PRO A 102 -16.30 -56.99 14.63
C PRO A 102 -17.19 -57.99 13.90
N GLN A 103 -18.38 -57.59 13.45
CA GLN A 103 -19.29 -58.48 12.73
C GLN A 103 -18.73 -58.90 11.37
N PHE A 104 -18.33 -57.96 10.50
CA PHE A 104 -17.82 -58.37 9.18
C PHE A 104 -16.48 -59.12 9.29
N VAL A 105 -15.69 -58.84 10.35
CA VAL A 105 -14.48 -59.61 10.65
C VAL A 105 -14.83 -61.06 11.03
N ARG A 106 -15.86 -61.27 11.87
CA ARG A 106 -16.37 -62.62 12.19
C ARG A 106 -16.91 -63.33 10.96
N ASP A 107 -17.55 -62.60 10.05
CA ASP A 107 -18.08 -63.14 8.79
C ASP A 107 -16.96 -63.45 7.76
N GLY A 108 -15.68 -63.27 8.11
CA GLY A 108 -14.54 -63.53 7.24
C GLY A 108 -14.40 -62.54 6.09
N LYS A 109 -15.04 -61.37 6.15
CA LYS A 109 -15.01 -60.35 5.09
C LYS A 109 -13.81 -59.42 5.27
N VAL A 110 -13.17 -59.10 4.15
CA VAL A 110 -12.07 -58.13 4.07
C VAL A 110 -12.58 -56.85 3.46
N VAL A 111 -12.58 -55.76 4.24
CA VAL A 111 -13.13 -54.46 3.82
C VAL A 111 -12.00 -53.46 3.60
N ASP A 112 -12.00 -52.76 2.47
CA ASP A 112 -10.93 -51.82 2.10
C ASP A 112 -11.44 -50.36 2.02
N ILE A 113 -12.75 -50.18 1.82
CA ILE A 113 -13.37 -48.88 1.64
C ILE A 113 -14.46 -48.67 2.70
N LEU A 114 -14.42 -47.53 3.39
CA LEU A 114 -15.48 -47.07 4.27
C LEU A 114 -16.11 -45.81 3.70
N LEU A 115 -17.40 -45.87 3.37
CA LEU A 115 -18.21 -44.73 2.94
C LEU A 115 -19.20 -44.32 4.04
N ASN A 116 -18.89 -43.21 4.71
CA ASN A 116 -19.75 -42.60 5.71
C ASN A 116 -20.74 -41.62 5.05
N CYS A 117 -21.87 -42.12 4.54
CA CYS A 117 -22.90 -41.31 3.89
C CYS A 117 -24.16 -41.11 4.75
N ALA A 118 -24.36 -41.88 5.81
CA ALA A 118 -25.53 -41.71 6.66
C ALA A 118 -25.58 -40.30 7.29
N GLY A 119 -26.78 -39.73 7.31
CA GLY A 119 -27.02 -38.47 7.99
C GLY A 119 -28.51 -38.12 8.08
N ILE A 120 -28.86 -37.41 9.14
CA ILE A 120 -30.19 -36.87 9.39
C ILE A 120 -30.12 -35.35 9.53
N GLN A 121 -31.26 -34.70 9.33
CA GLN A 121 -31.39 -33.25 9.47
C GLN A 121 -32.70 -32.91 10.18
N ARG A 122 -32.63 -32.00 11.15
CA ARG A 122 -33.77 -31.45 11.89
C ARG A 122 -33.81 -29.93 11.70
N ARG A 123 -35.02 -29.36 11.58
CA ARG A 123 -35.23 -27.92 11.32
C ARG A 123 -36.04 -27.28 12.43
N TYR A 124 -35.44 -26.33 13.14
CA TYR A 124 -36.08 -25.50 14.17
C TYR A 124 -35.47 -24.10 14.16
N LEU A 125 -36.20 -23.10 14.64
CA LEU A 125 -35.55 -21.84 15.04
C LEU A 125 -34.50 -22.15 16.12
N SER A 126 -33.34 -21.50 16.06
CA SER A 126 -32.18 -21.89 16.88
C SER A 126 -32.48 -21.81 18.38
N GLU A 127 -33.26 -20.82 18.81
CA GLU A 127 -33.70 -20.64 20.20
C GLU A 127 -34.78 -21.62 20.66
N LYS A 128 -35.31 -22.46 19.76
CA LYS A 128 -36.33 -23.48 20.03
C LYS A 128 -35.87 -24.89 19.64
N PHE A 129 -34.56 -25.08 19.39
CA PHE A 129 -34.04 -26.35 18.93
C PHE A 129 -34.04 -27.37 20.08
N PRO A 130 -34.77 -28.50 20.00
CA PRO A 130 -34.84 -29.46 21.11
C PRO A 130 -33.52 -30.19 21.33
N ASP A 131 -33.11 -30.36 22.60
CA ASP A 131 -31.87 -31.06 22.97
C ASP A 131 -31.82 -32.49 22.41
N LYS A 132 -32.94 -33.23 22.47
CA LYS A 132 -33.05 -34.59 21.92
C LYS A 132 -32.71 -34.65 20.42
N ASP A 133 -33.19 -33.68 19.66
CA ASP A 133 -32.97 -33.60 18.21
C ASP A 133 -31.55 -33.13 17.89
N TRP A 134 -30.98 -32.28 18.74
CA TRP A 134 -29.57 -31.91 18.68
C TRP A 134 -28.69 -33.14 18.88
N ASP A 135 -28.91 -33.88 19.97
CA ASP A 135 -28.15 -35.07 20.33
C ASP A 135 -28.25 -36.16 19.27
N GLU A 136 -29.45 -36.41 18.73
CA GLU A 136 -29.66 -37.38 17.65
C GLU A 136 -28.85 -37.00 16.40
N VAL A 137 -28.89 -35.73 15.98
CA VAL A 137 -28.14 -35.25 14.81
C VAL A 137 -26.64 -35.34 15.03
N ILE A 138 -26.13 -34.93 16.20
CA ILE A 138 -24.70 -35.02 16.51
C ILE A 138 -24.25 -36.47 16.63
N GLN A 139 -25.07 -37.35 17.20
CA GLN A 139 -24.79 -38.77 17.31
C GLN A 139 -24.66 -39.42 15.93
N VAL A 140 -25.68 -39.29 15.07
CA VAL A 140 -25.71 -39.92 13.75
C VAL A 140 -24.69 -39.30 12.79
N ASN A 141 -24.63 -37.97 12.69
CA ASN A 141 -23.86 -37.30 11.63
C ASN A 141 -22.38 -37.13 11.96
N LEU A 142 -21.99 -37.10 13.23
CA LEU A 142 -20.62 -36.79 13.65
C LEU A 142 -20.02 -37.89 14.54
N THR A 143 -20.68 -38.26 15.63
CA THR A 143 -20.13 -39.23 16.57
C THR A 143 -19.97 -40.60 15.92
N SER A 144 -20.99 -41.09 15.22
CA SER A 144 -20.94 -42.38 14.53
C SER A 144 -19.90 -42.38 13.41
N VAL A 145 -19.73 -41.26 12.70
CA VAL A 145 -18.67 -41.09 11.69
C VAL A 145 -17.28 -41.19 12.34
N PHE A 146 -17.06 -40.51 13.47
CA PHE A 146 -15.80 -40.60 14.21
C PHE A 146 -15.51 -42.03 14.68
N MET A 147 -16.50 -42.68 15.30
CA MET A 147 -16.35 -44.05 15.79
C MET A 147 -16.02 -45.00 14.64
N LEU A 148 -16.77 -44.96 13.54
CA LEU A 148 -16.50 -45.78 12.36
C LEU A 148 -15.11 -45.51 11.77
N CYS A 149 -14.71 -44.24 11.62
CA CYS A 149 -13.37 -43.92 11.13
C CYS A 149 -12.27 -44.47 12.06
N ARG A 150 -12.43 -44.30 13.38
CA ARG A 150 -11.46 -44.76 14.38
C ARG A 150 -11.31 -46.28 14.36
N GLU A 151 -12.42 -47.00 14.46
CA GLU A 151 -12.41 -48.47 14.49
C GLU A 151 -11.93 -49.03 13.15
N PHE A 152 -12.31 -48.43 12.01
CA PHE A 152 -11.88 -48.88 10.69
C PHE A 152 -10.40 -48.59 10.44
N GLY A 153 -9.91 -47.43 10.88
CA GLY A 153 -8.48 -47.12 10.88
C GLY A 153 -7.69 -48.12 11.70
N ALA A 154 -8.15 -48.45 12.92
CA ALA A 154 -7.53 -49.47 13.77
C ALA A 154 -7.52 -50.86 13.10
N TYR A 155 -8.64 -51.26 12.49
CA TYR A 155 -8.75 -52.50 11.71
C TYR A 155 -7.73 -52.55 10.55
N LEU A 156 -7.64 -51.50 9.74
CA LEU A 156 -6.69 -51.45 8.61
C LEU A 156 -5.22 -51.46 9.08
N LEU A 157 -4.92 -50.84 10.21
CA LEU A 157 -3.56 -50.81 10.76
C LEU A 157 -3.15 -52.14 11.41
N ALA A 158 -4.11 -52.92 11.91
CA ALA A 158 -3.87 -54.22 12.52
C ALA A 158 -3.70 -55.37 11.50
N ARG A 159 -4.10 -55.16 10.24
CA ARG A 159 -3.92 -56.14 9.15
C ARG A 159 -2.45 -56.29 8.77
N ASP A 160 -2.06 -57.50 8.38
CA ASP A 160 -0.72 -57.81 7.88
C ASP A 160 -0.41 -56.95 6.62
N PRO A 161 0.70 -56.17 6.61
CA PRO A 161 1.15 -55.40 5.46
C PRO A 161 1.24 -56.20 4.15
N ALA A 162 1.53 -57.51 4.21
CA ALA A 162 1.60 -58.38 3.03
C ALA A 162 0.24 -58.64 2.37
N THR A 163 -0.87 -58.36 3.06
CA THR A 163 -2.24 -58.56 2.53
C THR A 163 -2.73 -57.41 1.65
N PHE A 164 -1.94 -56.34 1.50
CA PHE A 164 -2.29 -55.20 0.65
C PHE A 164 -1.62 -55.30 -0.71
N SER A 165 -2.41 -55.20 -1.77
CA SER A 165 -1.94 -55.22 -3.17
C SER A 165 -1.15 -53.98 -3.59
N SER A 166 -1.13 -52.94 -2.76
CA SER A 166 -0.44 -51.66 -3.01
C SER A 166 0.02 -51.04 -1.69
N LYS A 167 0.77 -49.93 -1.76
CA LYS A 167 1.12 -49.13 -0.57
C LYS A 167 -0.10 -48.50 0.12
N ARG A 168 -1.27 -48.52 -0.53
CA ARG A 168 -2.52 -48.02 0.04
C ARG A 168 -3.25 -49.15 0.77
N LYS A 169 -3.42 -48.97 2.07
CA LYS A 169 -4.11 -49.92 2.96
C LYS A 169 -5.62 -49.81 2.89
N GLY A 170 -6.17 -48.63 2.59
CA GLY A 170 -7.61 -48.46 2.43
C GLY A 170 -8.04 -47.01 2.24
N ALA A 171 -9.35 -46.84 2.07
CA ALA A 171 -9.97 -45.54 1.80
C ALA A 171 -11.15 -45.27 2.73
N ILE A 172 -11.16 -44.08 3.34
CA ILE A 172 -12.28 -43.56 4.12
C ILE A 172 -12.82 -42.33 3.39
N ILE A 173 -14.11 -42.37 3.07
CA ILE A 173 -14.83 -41.31 2.38
C ILE A 173 -15.95 -40.82 3.29
N ASN A 174 -15.83 -39.58 3.75
CA ASN A 174 -16.83 -38.96 4.62
C ASN A 174 -17.72 -38.00 3.83
N VAL A 175 -19.03 -38.13 3.95
CA VAL A 175 -19.98 -37.20 3.33
C VAL A 175 -20.24 -36.04 4.29
N ALA A 176 -19.58 -34.92 3.98
CA ALA A 176 -19.75 -33.63 4.62
C ALA A 176 -20.99 -32.90 4.05
N SER A 177 -20.92 -31.58 3.87
CA SER A 177 -21.96 -30.77 3.23
C SER A 177 -21.40 -29.41 2.83
N LEU A 178 -22.06 -28.70 1.92
CA LEU A 178 -21.89 -27.25 1.76
C LEU A 178 -21.89 -26.51 3.11
N LEU A 179 -22.71 -26.96 4.07
CA LEU A 179 -22.78 -26.41 5.43
C LEU A 179 -21.52 -26.66 6.29
N SER A 180 -20.49 -27.29 5.74
CA SER A 180 -19.17 -27.37 6.37
C SER A 180 -18.34 -26.10 6.16
N PHE A 181 -18.73 -25.26 5.19
CA PHE A 181 -18.04 -24.00 4.85
C PHE A 181 -18.86 -22.76 5.18
N GLN A 182 -20.16 -22.92 5.41
CA GLN A 182 -21.09 -21.83 5.69
C GLN A 182 -22.17 -22.27 6.69
N GLY A 183 -22.80 -21.31 7.36
CA GLY A 183 -23.91 -21.57 8.26
C GLY A 183 -25.22 -21.89 7.53
N GLY A 184 -26.15 -22.55 8.23
CA GLY A 184 -27.48 -22.87 7.73
C GLY A 184 -28.56 -22.24 8.60
N ILE A 185 -29.60 -21.69 7.96
CA ILE A 185 -30.78 -21.16 8.66
C ILE A 185 -31.62 -22.34 9.14
N THR A 186 -32.03 -22.30 10.41
CA THR A 186 -32.86 -23.30 11.13
C THR A 186 -32.25 -24.70 11.29
N VAL A 187 -30.96 -24.88 11.01
CA VAL A 187 -30.29 -26.20 11.05
C VAL A 187 -28.97 -26.20 11.85
N PRO A 188 -28.91 -25.60 13.05
CA PRO A 188 -27.67 -25.45 13.80
C PRO A 188 -26.96 -26.78 14.09
N ALA A 189 -27.69 -27.82 14.50
CA ALA A 189 -27.12 -29.15 14.77
C ALA A 189 -26.50 -29.79 13.53
N TYR A 190 -27.16 -29.67 12.37
CA TYR A 190 -26.65 -30.22 11.10
C TYR A 190 -25.39 -29.49 10.64
N ALA A 191 -25.40 -28.15 10.68
CA ALA A 191 -24.23 -27.35 10.33
C ALA A 191 -23.04 -27.65 11.24
N ALA A 192 -23.27 -27.73 12.56
CA ALA A 192 -22.25 -28.12 13.53
C ALA A 192 -21.70 -29.53 13.22
N SER A 193 -22.57 -30.51 12.96
CA SER A 193 -22.16 -31.87 12.66
C SER A 193 -21.30 -31.97 11.38
N LYS A 194 -21.70 -31.32 10.28
CA LYS A 194 -20.99 -31.39 9.00
C LYS A 194 -19.69 -30.57 8.99
N GLY A 195 -19.68 -29.43 9.69
CA GLY A 195 -18.44 -28.71 10.00
C GLY A 195 -17.45 -29.57 10.81
N GLY A 196 -17.96 -30.30 11.81
CA GLY A 196 -17.20 -31.29 12.58
C GLY A 196 -16.64 -32.41 11.69
N VAL A 197 -17.44 -32.99 10.80
CA VAL A 197 -17.00 -34.03 9.85
C VAL A 197 -15.89 -33.53 8.93
N ALA A 198 -15.98 -32.29 8.45
CA ALA A 198 -14.95 -31.72 7.60
C ALA A 198 -13.60 -31.56 8.34
N GLN A 199 -13.62 -31.09 9.59
CA GLN A 199 -12.40 -30.97 10.39
C GLN A 199 -11.85 -32.34 10.83
N LEU A 200 -12.74 -33.27 11.19
CA LEU A 200 -12.37 -34.65 11.49
C LEU A 200 -11.67 -35.31 10.30
N THR A 201 -12.22 -35.14 9.10
CA THR A 201 -11.62 -35.68 7.86
C THR A 201 -10.18 -35.18 7.69
N LYS A 202 -9.93 -33.88 7.91
CA LYS A 202 -8.57 -33.31 7.84
C LYS A 202 -7.63 -33.85 8.91
N ALA A 203 -8.11 -33.99 10.14
CA ALA A 203 -7.31 -34.48 11.25
C ALA A 203 -6.84 -35.93 10.97
N LEU A 204 -7.76 -36.81 10.59
CA LEU A 204 -7.47 -38.21 10.30
C LEU A 204 -6.60 -38.37 9.04
N SER A 205 -6.87 -37.54 8.02
CA SER A 205 -6.08 -37.45 6.80
C SER A 205 -4.61 -37.14 7.09
N ASN A 206 -4.33 -36.12 7.91
CA ASN A 206 -2.97 -35.74 8.27
C ASN A 206 -2.26 -36.84 9.06
N GLU A 207 -2.99 -37.57 9.90
CA GLU A 207 -2.43 -38.60 10.77
C GLU A 207 -2.13 -39.92 10.04
N TRP A 208 -2.99 -40.32 9.10
CA TRP A 208 -2.95 -41.68 8.53
C TRP A 208 -2.49 -41.77 7.08
N ALA A 209 -2.30 -40.64 6.37
CA ALA A 209 -1.79 -40.66 5.00
C ALA A 209 -0.43 -41.38 4.89
N SER A 210 0.51 -41.10 5.81
CA SER A 210 1.82 -41.78 5.86
C SER A 210 1.73 -43.26 6.23
N LYS A 211 0.62 -43.68 6.84
CA LYS A 211 0.33 -45.07 7.20
C LYS A 211 -0.41 -45.83 6.08
N GLY A 212 -0.62 -45.19 4.93
CA GLY A 212 -1.26 -45.77 3.75
C GLY A 212 -2.80 -45.72 3.77
N ILE A 213 -3.43 -44.98 4.69
CA ILE A 213 -4.90 -44.83 4.72
C ILE A 213 -5.26 -43.45 4.19
N SER A 214 -6.01 -43.40 3.10
CA SER A 214 -6.52 -42.14 2.55
C SER A 214 -7.83 -41.77 3.24
N VAL A 215 -7.92 -40.56 3.78
CA VAL A 215 -9.17 -40.04 4.37
C VAL A 215 -9.56 -38.78 3.61
N ASN A 216 -10.70 -38.83 2.91
CA ASN A 216 -11.19 -37.74 2.07
C ASN A 216 -12.67 -37.43 2.36
N GLY A 217 -13.09 -36.21 2.00
CA GLY A 217 -14.44 -35.73 2.23
C GLY A 217 -15.13 -35.31 0.94
N ILE A 218 -16.37 -35.72 0.75
CA ILE A 218 -17.27 -35.20 -0.31
C ILE A 218 -18.22 -34.22 0.37
N ALA A 219 -18.35 -33.00 -0.15
CA ALA A 219 -19.27 -32.00 0.38
C ALA A 219 -20.40 -31.71 -0.62
N PRO A 220 -21.53 -32.45 -0.56
CA PRO A 220 -22.67 -32.19 -1.42
C PRO A 220 -23.20 -30.77 -1.23
N GLY A 221 -23.51 -30.12 -2.36
CA GLY A 221 -24.24 -28.86 -2.44
C GLY A 221 -25.75 -29.08 -2.29
N TYR A 222 -26.53 -28.42 -3.14
CA TYR A 222 -27.97 -28.61 -3.25
C TYR A 222 -28.26 -29.75 -4.22
N ILE A 223 -28.62 -30.92 -3.66
CA ILE A 223 -28.86 -32.15 -4.42
C ILE A 223 -30.33 -32.52 -4.35
N ASP A 224 -30.90 -32.85 -5.51
CA ASP A 224 -32.27 -33.32 -5.65
C ASP A 224 -32.41 -34.69 -4.97
N THR A 225 -32.95 -34.65 -3.75
CA THR A 225 -33.11 -35.81 -2.85
C THR A 225 -34.30 -35.56 -1.94
N ASP A 226 -34.84 -36.63 -1.34
CA ASP A 226 -35.95 -36.60 -0.39
C ASP A 226 -35.75 -35.56 0.75
N MET A 227 -34.50 -35.33 1.16
CA MET A 227 -34.15 -34.38 2.24
C MET A 227 -34.40 -32.91 1.84
N ASN A 228 -34.44 -32.59 0.55
CA ASN A 228 -34.55 -31.25 0.01
C ASN A 228 -35.90 -30.95 -0.67
N VAL A 229 -36.83 -31.90 -0.73
CA VAL A 229 -38.15 -31.73 -1.38
C VAL A 229 -38.88 -30.47 -0.88
N ALA A 230 -38.84 -30.20 0.43
CA ALA A 230 -39.46 -29.00 1.00
C ALA A 230 -38.81 -27.69 0.52
N LEU A 231 -37.52 -27.68 0.20
CA LEU A 231 -36.83 -26.52 -0.38
C LEU A 231 -37.06 -26.40 -1.89
N ILE A 232 -37.19 -27.53 -2.59
CA ILE A 232 -37.46 -27.57 -4.04
C ILE A 232 -38.87 -27.04 -4.35
N ASN A 233 -39.85 -27.42 -3.52
CA ASN A 233 -41.25 -27.05 -3.69
C ASN A 233 -41.59 -25.64 -3.17
N ASP A 234 -40.65 -24.95 -2.51
CA ASP A 234 -40.79 -23.56 -2.08
C ASP A 234 -40.24 -22.63 -3.20
N PRO A 235 -41.10 -21.89 -3.92
CA PRO A 235 -40.68 -21.11 -5.09
C PRO A 235 -39.65 -20.02 -4.75
N GLU A 236 -39.75 -19.38 -3.58
CA GLU A 236 -38.84 -18.31 -3.17
C GLU A 236 -37.48 -18.88 -2.75
N ARG A 237 -37.48 -19.95 -1.96
CA ARG A 237 -36.24 -20.61 -1.50
C ARG A 237 -35.52 -21.31 -2.64
N ASN A 238 -36.26 -21.99 -3.52
CA ASN A 238 -35.70 -22.67 -4.68
C ASN A 238 -35.03 -21.67 -5.63
N SER A 239 -35.68 -20.54 -5.93
CA SER A 239 -35.10 -19.48 -6.77
C SER A 239 -33.80 -18.93 -6.18
N GLY A 240 -33.76 -18.64 -4.88
CA GLY A 240 -32.56 -18.14 -4.19
C GLY A 240 -31.42 -19.17 -4.11
N ILE A 241 -31.75 -20.46 -4.08
CA ILE A 241 -30.78 -21.57 -4.13
C ILE A 241 -30.22 -21.72 -5.55
N MET A 242 -31.10 -21.79 -6.55
CA MET A 242 -30.74 -21.94 -7.96
C MET A 242 -29.86 -20.81 -8.47
N ALA A 243 -30.10 -19.58 -8.01
CA ALA A 243 -29.25 -18.42 -8.32
C ALA A 243 -27.78 -18.58 -7.85
N ARG A 244 -27.51 -19.47 -6.90
CA ARG A 244 -26.17 -19.73 -6.35
C ARG A 244 -25.52 -20.99 -6.91
N ILE A 245 -26.21 -21.74 -7.77
CA ILE A 245 -25.68 -22.94 -8.41
C ILE A 245 -25.31 -22.60 -9.85
N PRO A 246 -24.02 -22.41 -10.19
CA PRO A 246 -23.60 -22.03 -11.53
C PRO A 246 -24.02 -23.03 -12.62
N ALA A 247 -24.18 -24.31 -12.27
CA ALA A 247 -24.65 -25.35 -13.18
C ALA A 247 -26.12 -25.18 -13.61
N GLY A 248 -26.86 -24.23 -13.03
CA GLY A 248 -28.24 -23.93 -13.42
C GLY A 248 -29.24 -25.06 -13.13
N ARG A 249 -28.85 -26.06 -12.33
CA ARG A 249 -29.67 -27.19 -11.90
C ARG A 249 -29.28 -27.64 -10.50
N TRP A 250 -30.20 -28.26 -9.79
CA TRP A 250 -29.86 -29.08 -8.64
C TRP A 250 -28.89 -30.18 -9.07
N GLY A 251 -27.92 -30.49 -8.22
CA GLY A 251 -27.11 -31.69 -8.41
C GLY A 251 -28.02 -32.91 -8.32
N ARG A 252 -27.67 -33.98 -9.02
CA ARG A 252 -28.37 -35.25 -8.91
C ARG A 252 -27.49 -36.25 -8.16
N PRO A 253 -28.07 -37.25 -7.47
CA PRO A 253 -27.29 -38.31 -6.84
C PRO A 253 -26.26 -38.98 -7.76
N GLU A 254 -26.53 -39.07 -9.07
CA GLU A 254 -25.62 -39.67 -10.06
C GLU A 254 -24.37 -38.82 -10.32
N ASP A 255 -24.40 -37.51 -10.03
CA ASP A 255 -23.23 -36.64 -10.17
C ASP A 255 -22.08 -37.06 -9.23
N PHE A 256 -22.37 -37.89 -8.21
CA PHE A 256 -21.38 -38.37 -7.24
C PHE A 256 -20.69 -39.68 -7.62
N LYS A 257 -21.14 -40.37 -8.69
CA LYS A 257 -20.58 -41.67 -9.10
C LYS A 257 -19.09 -41.60 -9.41
N GLY A 258 -18.68 -40.64 -10.24
CA GLY A 258 -17.28 -40.50 -10.63
C GLY A 258 -16.35 -40.15 -9.47
N VAL A 259 -16.79 -39.24 -8.58
CA VAL A 259 -15.95 -38.77 -7.46
C VAL A 259 -15.78 -39.84 -6.39
N VAL A 260 -16.81 -40.65 -6.08
CA VAL A 260 -16.67 -41.71 -5.07
C VAL A 260 -15.72 -42.80 -5.56
N VAL A 261 -15.78 -43.19 -6.84
CA VAL A 261 -14.86 -44.17 -7.44
C VAL A 261 -13.44 -43.61 -7.48
N PHE A 262 -13.25 -42.35 -7.88
CA PHE A 262 -11.94 -41.70 -7.82
C PHE A 262 -11.34 -41.74 -6.41
N LEU A 263 -12.10 -41.31 -5.40
CA LEU A 263 -11.62 -41.26 -4.01
C LEU A 263 -11.41 -42.65 -3.39
N ALA A 264 -12.07 -43.69 -3.89
CA ALA A 264 -11.90 -45.06 -3.44
C ALA A 264 -10.72 -45.80 -4.13
N SER A 265 -10.36 -45.38 -5.34
CA SER A 265 -9.43 -46.10 -6.23
C SER A 265 -8.01 -45.54 -6.23
N GLU A 266 -7.05 -46.29 -6.74
CA GLU A 266 -5.62 -45.91 -6.81
C GLU A 266 -5.36 -44.60 -7.58
N ALA A 267 -6.30 -44.16 -8.41
CA ALA A 267 -6.27 -42.84 -9.05
C ALA A 267 -6.13 -41.68 -8.03
N SER A 268 -6.57 -41.87 -6.78
CA SER A 268 -6.42 -40.91 -5.68
C SER A 268 -5.30 -41.25 -4.69
N SER A 269 -4.35 -42.13 -5.05
CA SER A 269 -3.29 -42.63 -4.14
C SER A 269 -2.44 -41.54 -3.46
N TYR A 270 -2.18 -40.42 -4.15
CA TYR A 270 -1.52 -39.23 -3.57
C TYR A 270 -2.50 -38.07 -3.30
N TYR A 271 -3.79 -38.27 -3.59
CA TYR A 271 -4.83 -37.27 -3.36
C TYR A 271 -5.37 -37.41 -1.94
N THR A 272 -4.88 -36.52 -1.08
CA THR A 272 -5.39 -36.33 0.27
C THR A 272 -5.64 -34.83 0.43
N ARG A 273 -6.87 -34.39 0.15
CA ARG A 273 -7.23 -32.96 0.25
C ARG A 273 -8.23 -32.73 1.37
N GLY A 274 -7.74 -32.07 2.41
CA GLY A 274 -8.53 -31.25 3.30
C GLY A 274 -9.04 -29.95 2.67
N LEU A 275 -9.66 -30.01 1.48
CA LEU A 275 -10.39 -28.94 0.77
C LEU A 275 -9.61 -27.66 0.32
N LEU A 276 -9.88 -27.28 -0.95
CA LEU A 276 -9.66 -26.00 -1.68
C LEU A 276 -8.44 -25.85 -2.62
N GLY A 277 -8.72 -25.25 -3.79
CA GLY A 277 -7.85 -25.03 -4.95
C GLY A 277 -7.26 -23.62 -5.05
N VAL A 278 -6.59 -23.16 -3.99
CA VAL A 278 -5.74 -21.96 -3.99
C VAL A 278 -4.41 -22.35 -3.35
N ASN A 279 -3.28 -22.02 -3.98
CA ASN A 279 -1.94 -22.33 -3.46
C ASN A 279 -1.51 -21.32 -2.38
N VAL A 280 -2.25 -21.29 -1.27
CA VAL A 280 -2.04 -20.34 -0.16
C VAL A 280 -0.61 -20.41 0.39
N LYS A 281 0.03 -21.59 0.36
CA LYS A 281 1.41 -21.77 0.82
C LYS A 281 2.40 -20.98 -0.04
N LEU A 282 2.30 -21.09 -1.36
CA LEU A 282 3.17 -20.34 -2.27
C LEU A 282 2.88 -18.85 -2.20
N ASP A 283 1.60 -18.45 -2.14
CA ASP A 283 1.22 -17.04 -1.99
C ASP A 283 1.82 -16.45 -0.70
N THR A 284 1.73 -17.15 0.43
CA THR A 284 2.30 -16.71 1.70
C THR A 284 3.82 -16.58 1.64
N LEU A 285 4.51 -17.54 1.03
CA LEU A 285 5.96 -17.51 0.87
C LEU A 285 6.39 -16.30 0.02
N LEU A 286 5.72 -16.07 -1.11
CA LEU A 286 6.07 -14.98 -2.00
C LEU A 286 5.75 -13.61 -1.38
N ILE A 287 4.67 -13.47 -0.61
CA ILE A 287 4.39 -12.26 0.19
C ILE A 287 5.53 -11.97 1.17
N GLN A 288 6.05 -13.02 1.84
CA GLN A 288 7.20 -12.88 2.74
C GLN A 288 8.45 -12.43 2.00
N ILE A 289 8.72 -12.97 0.80
CA ILE A 289 9.86 -12.57 -0.04
C ILE A 289 9.75 -11.10 -0.48
N ILE A 290 8.58 -10.66 -0.96
CA ILE A 290 8.36 -9.27 -1.36
C ILE A 290 8.48 -8.33 -0.16
N SER A 291 7.88 -8.70 0.97
CA SER A 291 7.95 -7.89 2.19
C SER A 291 9.37 -7.81 2.74
N ALA A 292 10.12 -8.91 2.72
CA ALA A 292 11.52 -8.95 3.15
C ALA A 292 12.44 -8.15 2.22
N SER A 293 12.26 -8.26 0.90
CA SER A 293 13.07 -7.50 -0.07
C SER A 293 12.76 -6.00 -0.04
N LEU A 294 11.50 -5.61 0.17
CA LEU A 294 11.11 -4.22 0.40
C LEU A 294 11.69 -3.71 1.74
N GLY A 295 11.61 -4.53 2.79
CA GLY A 295 12.21 -4.23 4.10
C GLY A 295 13.73 -4.04 4.01
N ALA A 296 14.43 -4.91 3.29
CA ALA A 296 15.87 -4.80 3.05
C ALA A 296 16.21 -3.54 2.26
N THR A 297 15.44 -3.19 1.22
CA THR A 297 15.62 -1.95 0.46
C THR A 297 15.43 -0.72 1.34
N CYS A 298 14.38 -0.71 2.17
CA CYS A 298 14.14 0.34 3.15
C CYS A 298 15.30 0.46 4.16
N LEU A 299 15.84 -0.66 4.64
CA LEU A 299 16.98 -0.69 5.55
C LEU A 299 18.25 -0.12 4.89
N VAL A 300 18.54 -0.49 3.63
CA VAL A 300 19.67 0.06 2.88
C VAL A 300 19.54 1.57 2.73
N VAL A 301 18.35 2.07 2.37
CA VAL A 301 18.10 3.52 2.30
C VAL A 301 18.29 4.18 3.67
N LEU A 302 17.77 3.58 4.74
CA LEU A 302 17.90 4.08 6.10
C LEU A 302 19.38 4.19 6.53
N VAL A 303 20.16 3.12 6.36
CA VAL A 303 21.59 3.07 6.68
C VAL A 303 22.37 4.09 5.85
N ALA A 304 22.11 4.18 4.54
CA ALA A 304 22.76 5.15 3.67
C ALA A 304 22.46 6.60 4.09
N ARG A 305 21.22 6.91 4.51
CA ARG A 305 20.84 8.24 4.98
C ARG A 305 21.46 8.56 6.34
N PHE A 306 21.50 7.60 7.26
CA PHE A 306 22.22 7.78 8.53
C PHE A 306 23.71 8.03 8.31
N ALA A 307 24.36 7.29 7.41
CA ALA A 307 25.77 7.51 7.08
C ALA A 307 26.01 8.92 6.49
N GLN A 308 25.13 9.40 5.61
CA GLN A 308 25.20 10.76 5.07
C GLN A 308 25.01 11.83 6.14
N MET A 309 24.06 11.63 7.05
CA MET A 309 23.82 12.54 8.17
C MET A 309 25.01 12.57 9.14
N TRP A 310 25.56 11.41 9.46
CA TRP A 310 26.75 11.27 10.29
C TRP A 310 27.95 11.98 9.67
N HIS A 311 28.19 11.77 8.37
CA HIS A 311 29.25 12.46 7.63
C HIS A 311 29.07 13.99 7.64
N ALA A 312 27.85 14.49 7.42
CA ALA A 312 27.57 15.92 7.51
C ALA A 312 27.75 16.48 8.93
N TYR A 313 27.41 15.69 9.96
CA TYR A 313 27.62 16.04 11.37
C TYR A 313 29.11 16.13 11.71
N MET A 314 29.91 15.12 11.36
CA MET A 314 31.36 15.11 11.56
C MET A 314 32.03 16.31 10.87
N ARG A 315 31.63 16.60 9.64
CA ARG A 315 32.10 17.78 8.91
C ARG A 315 31.74 19.09 9.64
N ARG A 316 30.52 19.21 10.17
CA ARG A 316 30.12 20.39 10.94
C ARG A 316 30.94 20.56 12.21
N VAL A 317 31.09 19.50 13.02
CA VAL A 317 31.80 19.54 14.32
C VAL A 317 33.28 19.86 14.14
N THR A 318 33.92 19.36 13.07
CA THR A 318 35.32 19.67 12.78
C THR A 318 35.53 21.05 12.17
N SER A 319 34.50 21.66 11.59
CA SER A 319 34.64 22.88 10.77
C SER A 319 34.02 24.16 11.35
N PHE A 320 33.20 24.11 12.41
CA PHE A 320 32.41 25.28 12.86
C PHE A 320 33.27 26.45 13.41
N GLN A 321 34.37 26.16 14.10
CA GLN A 321 35.37 27.16 14.54
C GLN A 321 36.68 27.11 13.75
N ALA A 322 36.78 26.22 12.77
CA ALA A 322 37.95 26.06 11.94
C ALA A 322 38.23 27.34 11.12
N THR A 323 39.51 27.73 11.05
CA THR A 323 39.99 28.68 10.03
C THR A 323 39.83 28.07 8.63
N PRO A 324 39.78 28.87 7.56
CA PRO A 324 39.63 28.36 6.19
C PRO A 324 40.62 27.23 5.83
N LYS A 325 41.84 27.29 6.37
CA LYS A 325 42.88 26.26 6.19
C LYS A 325 42.49 24.88 6.71
N TYR A 326 41.78 24.81 7.83
CA TYR A 326 41.31 23.53 8.40
C TYR A 326 40.08 22.97 7.67
N GLN A 327 39.33 23.81 6.95
CA GLN A 327 38.23 23.34 6.10
C GLN A 327 38.74 22.73 4.79
N GLN A 328 40.01 22.92 4.42
CA GLN A 328 40.64 22.36 3.23
C GLN A 328 40.47 20.84 3.16
N TYR A 329 40.54 20.13 4.29
CA TYR A 329 40.32 18.69 4.38
C TYR A 329 38.98 18.28 3.74
N TRP A 330 37.92 19.03 4.02
CA TRP A 330 36.59 18.79 3.47
C TRP A 330 36.35 19.39 2.09
N ALA A 331 37.30 20.18 1.57
CA ALA A 331 37.19 20.83 0.28
C ALA A 331 37.45 19.87 -0.89
N THR A 332 38.31 18.86 -0.71
CA THR A 332 38.70 17.93 -1.78
C THR A 332 37.99 16.59 -1.67
N ALA A 333 37.51 16.06 -2.78
CA ALA A 333 36.86 14.76 -2.83
C ALA A 333 37.89 13.63 -2.72
N GLU A 334 37.86 12.87 -1.63
CA GLU A 334 38.79 11.75 -1.41
C GLU A 334 38.40 10.48 -2.19
N SER A 335 37.12 10.27 -2.47
CA SER A 335 36.61 9.06 -3.16
C SER A 335 36.09 9.37 -4.56
N SER A 336 36.80 8.84 -5.57
CA SER A 336 36.35 8.86 -6.97
C SER A 336 35.07 8.05 -7.19
N GLN A 337 34.95 6.88 -6.55
CA GLN A 337 33.77 6.02 -6.63
C GLN A 337 32.50 6.73 -6.15
N TRP A 338 32.58 7.46 -5.03
CA TRP A 338 31.43 8.21 -4.52
C TRP A 338 31.05 9.38 -5.43
N ALA A 339 32.03 10.06 -6.02
CA ALA A 339 31.79 11.09 -7.02
C ALA A 339 31.08 10.52 -8.26
N ASP A 340 31.48 9.34 -8.73
CA ASP A 340 30.85 8.67 -9.86
C ASP A 340 29.41 8.23 -9.57
N ILE A 341 29.14 7.71 -8.36
CA ILE A 341 27.77 7.38 -7.92
C ILE A 341 26.90 8.64 -7.94
N LYS A 342 27.37 9.76 -7.37
CA LYS A 342 26.61 11.02 -7.41
C LYS A 342 26.35 11.48 -8.83
N ARG A 343 27.41 11.49 -9.66
CA ARG A 343 27.39 12.01 -11.02
C ARG A 343 26.52 11.18 -11.97
N HIS A 344 26.59 9.86 -11.89
CA HIS A 344 25.97 8.95 -12.87
C HIS A 344 24.67 8.32 -12.40
N LEU A 345 24.40 8.28 -11.09
CA LEU A 345 23.23 7.63 -10.51
C LEU A 345 22.32 8.60 -9.75
N MET A 346 22.82 9.31 -8.73
CA MET A 346 21.96 10.13 -7.85
C MET A 346 21.47 11.42 -8.52
N TYR A 347 22.38 12.20 -9.10
CA TYR A 347 22.06 13.49 -9.75
C TYR A 347 21.77 13.34 -11.23
N ALA A 348 21.86 12.13 -11.78
CA ALA A 348 21.67 11.91 -13.20
C ALA A 348 20.17 11.84 -13.56
N PRO A 349 19.71 12.65 -14.53
CA PRO A 349 18.40 12.43 -15.14
C PRO A 349 18.40 11.13 -15.94
N LEU A 350 17.21 10.57 -16.20
CA LEU A 350 17.07 9.37 -17.03
C LEU A 350 17.67 9.59 -18.43
N GLY A 351 17.35 10.72 -19.05
CA GLY A 351 17.89 11.15 -20.34
C GLY A 351 19.12 12.07 -20.23
N ARG A 352 19.23 13.05 -21.15
CA ARG A 352 20.38 13.98 -21.19
C ARG A 352 20.36 15.05 -20.09
N LYS A 353 19.25 15.78 -19.96
CA LYS A 353 19.14 16.94 -19.03
C LYS A 353 17.82 17.02 -18.24
N ARG A 354 16.73 16.42 -18.73
CA ARG A 354 15.38 16.67 -18.19
C ARG A 354 15.09 15.80 -16.96
N HIS A 355 14.65 16.43 -15.89
CA HIS A 355 14.10 15.77 -14.69
C HIS A 355 12.90 16.55 -14.15
N ASN A 356 13.12 17.81 -13.77
CA ASN A 356 12.11 18.67 -13.16
C ASN A 356 11.28 19.47 -14.16
N ARG A 357 11.76 19.64 -15.40
CA ARG A 357 10.90 20.12 -16.47
C ARG A 357 9.88 19.03 -16.82
N GLU A 358 8.61 19.37 -16.64
CA GLU A 358 7.47 18.54 -16.99
C GLU A 358 7.54 18.01 -18.44
N PHE A 359 7.29 16.71 -18.59
CA PHE A 359 7.26 16.03 -19.88
C PHE A 359 5.90 16.26 -20.54
N LYS A 360 5.90 16.91 -21.71
CA LYS A 360 4.70 17.12 -22.51
C LYS A 360 4.66 16.11 -23.66
N LEU A 361 3.63 15.29 -23.72
CA LEU A 361 3.31 14.43 -24.88
C LEU A 361 2.70 15.26 -26.02
N SER A 362 1.96 16.31 -25.68
CA SER A 362 1.40 17.31 -26.61
C SER A 362 1.28 18.67 -25.90
N GLU A 363 0.87 19.73 -26.59
CA GLU A 363 0.64 21.05 -25.96
C GLU A 363 -0.35 20.97 -24.78
N ALA A 364 -1.35 20.09 -24.89
CA ALA A 364 -2.38 19.86 -23.88
C ALA A 364 -2.05 18.74 -22.88
N ILE A 365 -1.23 17.74 -23.26
CA ILE A 365 -0.98 16.56 -22.43
C ILE A 365 0.39 16.63 -21.77
N ASN A 366 0.36 16.79 -20.45
CA ASN A 366 1.52 16.77 -19.58
C ASN A 366 1.52 15.48 -18.74
N VAL A 367 2.69 14.85 -18.59
CA VAL A 367 2.87 13.56 -17.90
C VAL A 367 3.61 13.73 -16.56
N GLY A 368 3.94 14.97 -16.18
CA GLY A 368 4.65 15.31 -14.95
C GLY A 368 6.17 15.21 -15.08
N THR A 369 6.87 15.17 -13.94
CA THR A 369 8.33 15.08 -13.87
C THR A 369 8.84 13.66 -14.15
N LEU A 370 10.00 13.57 -14.81
CA LEU A 370 10.63 12.28 -15.10
C LEU A 370 11.45 11.82 -13.88
N PRO A 371 11.40 10.53 -13.50
CA PRO A 371 12.26 9.99 -12.45
C PRO A 371 13.76 10.20 -12.78
N SER A 372 14.58 10.33 -11.74
CA SER A 372 16.04 10.26 -11.86
C SER A 372 16.44 8.81 -12.18
N ARG A 373 17.69 8.55 -12.57
CA ARG A 373 18.13 7.18 -12.85
C ARG A 373 17.96 6.26 -11.65
N LEU A 374 18.32 6.73 -10.44
CA LEU A 374 18.10 5.98 -9.21
C LEU A 374 16.62 5.67 -9.00
N HIS A 375 15.72 6.65 -9.16
CA HIS A 375 14.28 6.43 -9.03
C HIS A 375 13.77 5.45 -10.08
N THR A 376 14.25 5.54 -11.33
CA THR A 376 13.88 4.60 -12.40
C THR A 376 14.34 3.18 -12.08
N ILE A 377 15.59 2.98 -11.65
CA ILE A 377 16.10 1.66 -11.29
C ILE A 377 15.24 1.04 -10.17
N LEU A 378 14.96 1.81 -9.11
CA LEU A 378 14.11 1.34 -8.01
C LEU A 378 12.69 0.99 -8.48
N LEU A 379 12.05 1.88 -9.24
CA LEU A 379 10.69 1.68 -9.73
C LEU A 379 10.58 0.52 -10.73
N THR A 380 11.54 0.40 -11.65
CA THR A 380 11.57 -0.68 -12.64
C THR A 380 11.86 -2.02 -11.98
N THR A 381 12.82 -2.08 -11.06
CA THR A 381 13.13 -3.32 -10.32
C THR A 381 11.90 -3.77 -9.51
N TYR A 382 11.24 -2.82 -8.82
CA TYR A 382 10.01 -3.10 -8.10
C TYR A 382 8.90 -3.59 -9.04
N PHE A 383 8.64 -2.87 -10.13
CA PHE A 383 7.62 -3.26 -11.12
C PHE A 383 7.87 -4.67 -11.69
N LEU A 384 9.10 -4.98 -12.06
CA LEU A 384 9.47 -6.29 -12.58
C LEU A 384 9.27 -7.39 -11.54
N SER A 385 9.57 -7.11 -10.26
CA SER A 385 9.28 -8.07 -9.18
C SER A 385 7.79 -8.35 -9.01
N GLN A 386 6.94 -7.33 -9.15
CA GLN A 386 5.48 -7.51 -9.10
C GLN A 386 4.98 -8.30 -10.31
N ALA A 387 5.47 -7.98 -11.51
CA ALA A 387 5.14 -8.71 -12.72
C ALA A 387 5.54 -10.20 -12.62
N ALA A 388 6.75 -10.48 -12.13
CA ALA A 388 7.23 -11.85 -11.92
C ALA A 388 6.35 -12.63 -10.92
N TYR A 389 5.91 -12.00 -9.83
CA TYR A 389 5.00 -12.64 -8.87
C TYR A 389 3.67 -13.02 -9.52
N ILE A 390 3.09 -12.11 -10.29
CA ILE A 390 1.79 -12.30 -10.95
C ILE A 390 1.87 -13.44 -11.97
N THR A 391 3.00 -13.60 -12.67
CA THR A 391 3.19 -14.59 -13.73
C THR A 391 3.77 -15.93 -13.27
N PHE A 392 4.23 -16.06 -12.01
CA PHE A 392 4.84 -17.30 -11.50
C PHE A 392 3.81 -18.43 -11.21
N LEU A 393 2.90 -18.74 -12.13
CA LEU A 393 1.76 -19.64 -11.92
C LEU A 393 2.16 -21.12 -11.97
N ASP A 394 1.31 -22.01 -11.44
CA ASP A 394 1.53 -23.47 -11.57
C ASP A 394 1.08 -23.98 -12.95
N TYR A 395 1.93 -23.73 -13.95
CA TYR A 395 1.71 -24.16 -15.34
C TYR A 395 1.62 -25.68 -15.52
N LYS A 396 1.97 -26.48 -14.50
CA LYS A 396 1.87 -27.96 -14.58
C LYS A 396 0.43 -28.46 -14.55
N VAL A 397 -0.50 -27.67 -13.98
CA VAL A 397 -1.92 -28.04 -13.87
C VAL A 397 -2.60 -28.08 -15.25
N ASN A 398 -2.05 -27.37 -16.25
CA ASN A 398 -2.55 -27.30 -17.64
C ASN A 398 -4.06 -27.05 -17.80
N GLU A 399 -4.72 -26.48 -16.78
CA GLU A 399 -6.11 -26.05 -16.85
C GLU A 399 -6.19 -24.54 -16.85
N LYS A 400 -6.73 -23.99 -17.94
CA LYS A 400 -6.86 -22.54 -18.14
C LYS A 400 -7.63 -21.87 -17.00
N ALA A 401 -8.72 -22.48 -16.53
CA ALA A 401 -9.54 -21.92 -15.45
C ALA A 401 -8.79 -21.85 -14.12
N ALA A 402 -7.98 -22.88 -13.80
CA ALA A 402 -7.15 -22.92 -12.60
C ALA A 402 -6.05 -21.85 -12.63
N LEU A 403 -5.36 -21.69 -13.77
CA LEU A 403 -4.33 -20.67 -13.96
C LEU A 403 -4.91 -19.25 -13.83
N ILE A 404 -6.08 -18.99 -14.41
CA ILE A 404 -6.76 -17.69 -14.30
C ILE A 404 -7.23 -17.43 -12.86
N ALA A 405 -7.67 -18.47 -12.14
CA ALA A 405 -8.06 -18.34 -10.73
C ALA A 405 -6.88 -18.00 -9.82
N GLU A 406 -5.69 -18.55 -10.10
CA GLU A 406 -4.45 -18.23 -9.41
C GLU A 406 -3.99 -16.80 -9.74
N LEU A 407 -4.02 -16.41 -11.02
CA LEU A 407 -3.74 -15.05 -11.48
C LEU A 407 -4.64 -14.01 -10.77
N ARG A 408 -5.94 -14.31 -10.64
CA ARG A 408 -6.91 -13.50 -9.89
C ARG A 408 -6.47 -13.36 -8.43
N GLY A 409 -6.14 -14.47 -7.75
CA GLY A 409 -5.73 -14.43 -6.34
C GLY A 409 -4.51 -13.53 -6.14
N ARG A 410 -3.47 -13.73 -6.96
CA ARG A 410 -2.20 -13.02 -6.86
C ARG A 410 -2.30 -11.52 -7.12
N SER A 411 -2.99 -11.14 -8.19
CA SER A 411 -3.21 -9.74 -8.54
C SER A 411 -4.01 -9.00 -7.45
N GLY A 412 -5.00 -9.64 -6.83
CA GLY A 412 -5.77 -9.05 -5.73
C GLY A 412 -4.93 -8.85 -4.45
N VAL A 413 -4.11 -9.83 -4.09
CA VAL A 413 -3.22 -9.74 -2.92
C VAL A 413 -2.17 -8.64 -3.09
N LEU A 414 -1.54 -8.56 -4.26
CA LEU A 414 -0.55 -7.52 -4.54
C LEU A 414 -1.15 -6.12 -4.57
N ALA A 415 -2.34 -5.96 -5.16
CA ALA A 415 -3.03 -4.67 -5.17
C ALA A 415 -3.16 -4.12 -3.75
N LEU A 416 -3.60 -4.95 -2.79
CA LEU A 416 -3.73 -4.50 -1.41
C LEU A 416 -2.39 -4.29 -0.69
N LEU A 417 -1.39 -5.15 -0.94
CA LEU A 417 -0.04 -4.98 -0.39
C LEU A 417 0.56 -3.64 -0.83
N ASN A 418 0.44 -3.31 -2.12
CA ASN A 418 0.93 -2.07 -2.71
C ASN A 418 0.17 -0.81 -2.25
N MET A 419 -1.07 -0.96 -1.76
CA MET A 419 -1.81 0.16 -1.19
C MET A 419 -1.20 0.69 0.12
N ILE A 420 -0.43 -0.12 0.85
CA ILE A 420 0.26 0.31 2.07
C ILE A 420 1.26 1.45 1.77
N PRO A 421 2.31 1.25 0.96
CA PRO A 421 3.22 2.35 0.60
C PRO A 421 2.51 3.45 -0.19
N LEU A 422 1.49 3.12 -1.01
CA LEU A 422 0.72 4.11 -1.76
C LEU A 422 0.17 5.23 -0.86
N VAL A 423 -0.47 4.86 0.26
CA VAL A 423 -1.08 5.83 1.18
C VAL A 423 -0.04 6.52 2.04
N ILE A 424 0.99 5.81 2.50
CA ILE A 424 2.10 6.39 3.28
C ILE A 424 2.80 7.51 2.48
N PHE A 425 3.07 7.27 1.19
CA PHE A 425 3.78 8.22 0.34
C PHE A 425 2.95 9.47 -0.01
N ALA A 426 1.63 9.42 0.12
CA ALA A 426 0.76 10.60 -0.06
C ALA A 426 0.68 11.51 1.18
N GLY A 427 1.10 11.02 2.36
CA GLY A 427 0.94 11.74 3.62
C GLY A 427 1.88 12.94 3.75
N ARG A 428 1.32 14.15 4.00
CA ARG A 428 2.13 15.37 4.25
C ARG A 428 2.85 15.29 5.60
N ASN A 429 2.24 14.60 6.56
CA ASN A 429 2.80 14.35 7.89
C ASN A 429 3.59 13.05 7.98
N ASN A 430 4.03 12.48 6.85
CA ASN A 430 4.79 11.25 6.83
C ASN A 430 6.07 11.39 7.69
N PRO A 431 6.20 10.60 8.78
CA PRO A 431 7.36 10.69 9.67
C PRO A 431 8.66 10.34 8.95
N LEU A 432 8.60 9.54 7.88
CA LEU A 432 9.76 9.17 7.07
C LEU A 432 10.42 10.37 6.37
N ILE A 433 9.68 11.46 6.11
CA ILE A 433 10.26 12.69 5.55
C ILE A 433 11.27 13.27 6.54
N ARG A 434 10.91 13.33 7.83
CA ARG A 434 11.80 13.86 8.88
C ARG A 434 12.94 12.90 9.22
N LEU A 435 12.67 11.59 9.21
CA LEU A 435 13.66 10.56 9.54
C LEU A 435 14.70 10.37 8.44
N LEU A 436 14.27 10.32 7.17
CA LEU A 436 15.15 10.05 6.04
C LEU A 436 15.65 11.32 5.33
N HIS A 437 15.09 12.49 5.63
CA HIS A 437 15.38 13.75 4.94
C HIS A 437 15.20 13.67 3.40
N ILE A 438 14.24 12.86 2.96
CA ILE A 438 13.84 12.74 1.55
C ILE A 438 12.68 13.70 1.33
N SER A 439 12.72 14.48 0.24
CA SER A 439 11.70 15.48 -0.06
C SER A 439 10.33 14.85 -0.25
N PHE A 440 9.28 15.60 0.13
CA PHE A 440 7.89 15.18 -0.10
C PHE A 440 7.60 14.94 -1.59
N ASP A 441 8.24 15.67 -2.49
CA ASP A 441 8.08 15.48 -3.93
C ASP A 441 8.56 14.11 -4.41
N THR A 442 9.62 13.58 -3.79
CA THR A 442 10.10 12.23 -4.08
C THR A 442 9.06 11.18 -3.67
N TYR A 443 8.46 11.32 -2.48
CA TYR A 443 7.37 10.44 -2.05
C TYR A 443 6.14 10.57 -2.97
N ASN A 444 5.75 11.79 -3.35
CA ASN A 444 4.66 11.99 -4.30
C ASN A 444 4.95 11.37 -5.67
N LEU A 445 6.20 11.41 -6.13
CA LEU A 445 6.61 10.71 -7.36
C LEU A 445 6.40 9.20 -7.22
N LEU A 446 6.84 8.60 -6.11
CA LEU A 446 6.62 7.18 -5.84
C LEU A 446 5.12 6.83 -5.71
N HIS A 447 4.33 7.66 -5.03
CA HIS A 447 2.87 7.52 -4.91
C HIS A 447 2.20 7.42 -6.28
N ARG A 448 2.55 8.30 -7.23
CA ARG A 448 1.99 8.28 -8.59
C ARG A 448 2.31 6.98 -9.34
N TRP A 449 3.51 6.44 -9.20
CA TRP A 449 3.92 5.22 -9.88
C TRP A 449 3.31 3.98 -9.24
N ILE A 450 3.33 3.86 -7.92
CA ILE A 450 2.68 2.75 -7.20
C ILE A 450 1.17 2.79 -7.44
N GLY A 451 0.55 3.96 -7.50
CA GLY A 451 -0.88 4.10 -7.77
C GLY A 451 -1.27 3.49 -9.13
N ARG A 452 -0.43 3.67 -10.16
CA ARG A 452 -0.64 3.02 -11.47
C ARG A 452 -0.54 1.50 -11.37
N MET A 453 0.40 0.98 -10.59
CA MET A 453 0.56 -0.47 -10.39
C MET A 453 -0.67 -1.07 -9.70
N VAL A 454 -1.13 -0.45 -8.61
CA VAL A 454 -2.33 -0.89 -7.86
C VAL A 454 -3.56 -0.94 -8.76
N VAL A 455 -3.76 0.07 -9.63
CA VAL A 455 -4.90 0.08 -10.56
C VAL A 455 -4.78 -1.06 -11.58
N LEU A 456 -3.59 -1.27 -12.17
CA LEU A 456 -3.36 -2.37 -13.12
C LEU A 456 -3.63 -3.73 -12.48
N GLU A 457 -3.16 -3.95 -11.25
CA GLU A 457 -3.38 -5.17 -10.49
C GLU A 457 -4.87 -5.38 -10.16
N SER A 458 -5.58 -4.31 -9.77
CA SER A 458 -7.02 -4.36 -9.46
C SER A 458 -7.87 -4.67 -10.70
N VAL A 459 -7.52 -4.08 -11.85
CA VAL A 459 -8.17 -4.36 -13.15
C VAL A 459 -7.88 -5.80 -13.56
N LEU A 460 -6.64 -6.27 -13.44
CA LEU A 460 -6.26 -7.64 -13.75
C LEU A 460 -7.01 -8.65 -12.87
N HIS A 461 -7.13 -8.39 -11.57
CA HIS A 461 -7.90 -9.19 -10.62
C HIS A 461 -9.37 -9.34 -11.07
N THR A 462 -10.00 -8.22 -11.42
CA THR A 462 -11.40 -8.18 -11.86
C THR A 462 -11.57 -8.87 -13.21
N ALA A 463 -10.65 -8.65 -14.16
CA ALA A 463 -10.68 -9.28 -15.48
C ALA A 463 -10.48 -10.81 -15.40
N ALA A 464 -9.57 -11.27 -14.54
CA ALA A 464 -9.34 -12.70 -14.32
C ALA A 464 -10.58 -13.37 -13.68
N TRP A 465 -11.21 -12.73 -12.70
CA TRP A 465 -12.49 -13.19 -12.16
C TRP A 465 -13.59 -13.23 -13.25
N ALA A 466 -13.75 -12.14 -14.01
CA ALA A 466 -14.78 -12.04 -15.04
C ALA A 466 -14.61 -13.10 -16.13
N THR A 467 -13.37 -13.39 -16.55
CA THR A 467 -13.09 -14.41 -17.57
C THR A 467 -13.59 -15.79 -17.12
N ASN A 468 -13.26 -16.19 -15.89
CA ASN A 468 -13.73 -17.47 -15.34
C ASN A 468 -15.26 -17.47 -15.15
N SER A 469 -15.84 -16.39 -14.65
CA SER A 469 -17.29 -16.27 -14.46
C SER A 469 -18.07 -16.38 -15.79
N VAL A 470 -17.61 -15.68 -16.82
CA VAL A 470 -18.24 -15.68 -18.15
C VAL A 470 -18.08 -17.05 -18.81
N SER A 471 -16.94 -17.71 -18.66
CA SER A 471 -16.74 -19.06 -19.18
C SER A 471 -17.67 -20.09 -18.52
N ALA A 472 -18.05 -19.88 -17.26
CA ALA A 472 -18.89 -20.79 -16.51
C ALA A 472 -20.40 -20.55 -16.70
N GLY A 473 -20.83 -19.28 -16.78
CA GLY A 473 -22.26 -18.93 -16.75
C GLY A 473 -22.71 -17.92 -17.81
N GLY A 474 -21.82 -17.46 -18.70
CA GLY A 474 -22.12 -16.45 -19.72
C GLY A 474 -22.17 -15.01 -19.18
N TRP A 475 -22.32 -14.05 -20.10
CA TRP A 475 -22.24 -12.61 -19.79
C TRP A 475 -23.42 -12.11 -18.94
N ASN A 476 -24.64 -12.56 -19.26
CA ASN A 476 -25.86 -12.12 -18.56
C ASN A 476 -25.85 -12.52 -17.09
N ASN A 477 -25.48 -13.76 -16.77
CA ASN A 477 -25.41 -14.25 -15.39
C ASN A 477 -24.27 -13.59 -14.61
N THR A 478 -23.14 -13.32 -15.27
CA THR A 478 -22.01 -12.59 -14.66
C THR A 478 -22.42 -11.17 -14.29
N MET A 479 -23.12 -10.46 -15.19
CA MET A 479 -23.60 -9.10 -14.92
C MET A 479 -24.69 -9.06 -13.85
N ALA A 480 -25.59 -10.05 -13.82
CA ALA A 480 -26.57 -10.20 -12.75
C ALA A 480 -25.87 -10.40 -11.40
N SER A 481 -24.89 -11.32 -11.34
CA SER A 481 -24.13 -11.63 -10.12
C SER A 481 -23.37 -10.42 -9.57
N LEU A 482 -22.80 -9.58 -10.46
CA LEU A 482 -22.14 -8.32 -10.07
C LEU A 482 -23.09 -7.35 -9.33
N ARG A 483 -24.37 -7.36 -9.67
CA ARG A 483 -25.38 -6.44 -9.12
C ARG A 483 -26.08 -7.01 -7.88
N THR A 484 -26.23 -8.33 -7.79
CA THR A 484 -27.05 -8.97 -6.75
C THR A 484 -26.24 -9.56 -5.61
N VAL A 485 -24.96 -9.90 -5.83
CA VAL A 485 -24.10 -10.52 -4.81
C VAL A 485 -23.21 -9.44 -4.17
N PRO A 486 -23.41 -9.11 -2.88
CA PRO A 486 -22.68 -8.02 -2.23
C PRO A 486 -21.15 -8.16 -2.30
N PHE A 487 -20.62 -9.38 -2.20
CA PHE A 487 -19.18 -9.61 -2.34
C PHE A 487 -18.61 -9.14 -3.69
N PHE A 488 -19.30 -9.45 -4.80
CA PHE A 488 -18.91 -9.03 -6.15
C PHE A 488 -19.20 -7.55 -6.39
N THR A 489 -20.31 -7.04 -5.86
CA THR A 489 -20.62 -5.60 -5.91
C THR A 489 -19.54 -4.77 -5.23
N GLY A 490 -19.04 -5.20 -4.07
CA GLY A 490 -17.96 -4.51 -3.35
C GLY A 490 -16.66 -4.48 -4.14
N GLY A 491 -16.27 -5.62 -4.72
CA GLY A 491 -15.10 -5.71 -5.59
C GLY A 491 -15.22 -4.82 -6.82
N MET A 492 -16.39 -4.81 -7.47
CA MET A 492 -16.69 -3.96 -8.62
C MET A 492 -16.64 -2.46 -8.29
N LEU A 493 -17.22 -2.05 -7.15
CA LEU A 493 -17.14 -0.67 -6.67
C LEU A 493 -15.69 -0.25 -6.40
N GLY A 494 -14.89 -1.16 -5.82
CA GLY A 494 -13.46 -0.96 -5.65
C GLY A 494 -12.74 -0.72 -6.99
N THR A 495 -12.97 -1.58 -7.99
CA THR A 495 -12.33 -1.46 -9.31
C THR A 495 -12.80 -0.23 -10.08
N ILE A 496 -14.09 0.11 -10.04
CA ILE A 496 -14.62 1.36 -10.63
C ILE A 496 -13.94 2.57 -9.99
N GLY A 497 -13.80 2.57 -8.66
CA GLY A 497 -13.08 3.62 -7.93
C GLY A 497 -11.62 3.74 -8.37
N MET A 498 -10.91 2.61 -8.51
CA MET A 498 -9.52 2.57 -9.00
C MET A 498 -9.38 3.10 -10.44
N VAL A 499 -10.29 2.71 -11.35
CA VAL A 499 -10.30 3.19 -12.74
C VAL A 499 -10.61 4.68 -12.79
N PHE A 500 -11.59 5.15 -12.01
CA PHE A 500 -11.88 6.58 -11.88
C PHE A 500 -10.64 7.36 -11.42
N LEU A 501 -9.95 6.88 -10.38
CA LEU A 501 -8.73 7.51 -9.87
C LEU A 501 -7.64 7.59 -10.95
N LEU A 502 -7.47 6.55 -11.78
CA LEU A 502 -6.52 6.55 -12.88
C LEU A 502 -6.86 7.57 -13.97
N LEU A 503 -8.13 7.65 -14.37
CA LEU A 503 -8.60 8.55 -15.42
C LEU A 503 -8.67 10.02 -14.96
N HIS A 504 -8.89 10.25 -13.67
CA HIS A 504 -8.99 11.57 -13.05
C HIS A 504 -7.62 12.19 -12.70
N SER A 505 -6.61 11.37 -12.43
CA SER A 505 -5.26 11.80 -12.02
C SER A 505 -4.25 12.29 -13.09
N PRO A 506 -4.51 12.23 -14.42
CA PRO A 506 -3.62 12.82 -15.42
C PRO A 506 -3.42 14.33 -15.21
N SER A 507 -2.23 14.81 -15.56
CA SER A 507 -1.83 16.21 -15.34
C SER A 507 -2.79 17.25 -15.98
N PRO A 508 -3.33 17.06 -17.21
CA PRO A 508 -4.21 18.06 -17.83
C PRO A 508 -5.47 18.32 -17.01
N ILE A 509 -6.12 17.27 -16.52
CA ILE A 509 -7.32 17.34 -15.68
C ILE A 509 -6.95 18.01 -14.35
N ARG A 510 -5.84 17.58 -13.74
CA ARG A 510 -5.34 18.14 -12.49
C ARG A 510 -5.03 19.64 -12.58
N HIS A 511 -4.50 20.14 -13.70
CA HIS A 511 -4.18 21.57 -13.84
C HIS A 511 -5.39 22.42 -14.23
N ALA A 512 -6.35 21.87 -14.99
CA ALA A 512 -7.55 22.59 -15.39
C ALA A 512 -8.46 22.91 -14.20
N PHE A 513 -8.65 21.95 -13.30
CA PHE A 513 -9.53 22.09 -12.12
C PHE A 513 -8.89 21.48 -10.88
N TYR A 514 -7.71 21.96 -10.49
CA TYR A 514 -6.93 21.41 -9.36
C TYR A 514 -7.75 21.24 -8.07
N GLU A 515 -8.66 22.17 -7.85
CA GLU A 515 -9.52 22.30 -6.68
C GLU A 515 -10.52 21.12 -6.63
N THR A 516 -11.35 21.02 -7.67
CA THR A 516 -12.31 19.94 -7.89
C THR A 516 -11.59 18.60 -7.95
N PHE A 517 -10.41 18.56 -8.56
CA PHE A 517 -9.57 17.37 -8.65
C PHE A 517 -9.29 16.78 -7.27
N LEU A 518 -8.78 17.60 -6.34
CA LEU A 518 -8.34 17.12 -5.02
C LEU A 518 -9.50 16.55 -4.19
N HIS A 519 -10.68 17.20 -4.22
CA HIS A 519 -11.86 16.75 -3.47
C HIS A 519 -12.45 15.47 -4.07
N LEU A 520 -12.63 15.42 -5.39
CA LEU A 520 -13.12 14.22 -6.07
C LEU A 520 -12.15 13.05 -5.90
N HIS A 521 -10.84 13.29 -5.92
CA HIS A 521 -9.85 12.25 -5.68
C HIS A 521 -9.97 11.67 -4.26
N GLN A 522 -10.12 12.54 -3.24
CA GLN A 522 -10.30 12.08 -1.85
C GLN A 522 -11.60 11.33 -1.63
N LEU A 523 -12.70 11.80 -2.23
CA LEU A 523 -13.99 11.11 -2.19
C LEU A 523 -13.90 9.74 -2.87
N ALA A 524 -13.30 9.66 -4.05
CA ALA A 524 -13.11 8.41 -4.76
C ALA A 524 -12.23 7.42 -3.98
N VAL A 525 -11.17 7.89 -3.32
CA VAL A 525 -10.37 7.05 -2.40
C VAL A 525 -11.23 6.48 -1.27
N PHE A 526 -12.05 7.33 -0.62
CA PHE A 526 -12.95 6.88 0.44
C PHE A 526 -13.94 5.81 -0.04
N LEU A 527 -14.60 6.04 -1.18
CA LEU A 527 -15.54 5.09 -1.77
C LEU A 527 -14.85 3.79 -2.20
N THR A 528 -13.63 3.89 -2.74
CA THR A 528 -12.80 2.73 -3.09
C THR A 528 -12.48 1.89 -1.85
N PHE A 529 -12.06 2.52 -0.75
CA PHE A 529 -11.81 1.82 0.52
C PHE A 529 -13.07 1.16 1.07
N ALA A 530 -14.23 1.82 0.98
CA ALA A 530 -15.50 1.24 1.39
C ALA A 530 -15.88 0.00 0.54
N GLY A 531 -15.71 0.08 -0.79
CA GLY A 531 -15.94 -1.05 -1.69
C GLY A 531 -15.03 -2.25 -1.40
N ILE A 532 -13.73 -1.99 -1.23
CA ILE A 532 -12.75 -3.04 -0.89
C ILE A 532 -13.03 -3.60 0.51
N TYR A 533 -13.42 -2.77 1.48
CA TYR A 533 -13.77 -3.23 2.83
C TYR A 533 -14.97 -4.18 2.78
N MET A 534 -16.01 -3.82 2.03
CA MET A 534 -17.16 -4.70 1.81
C MET A 534 -16.72 -6.02 1.16
N HIS A 535 -15.89 -5.95 0.11
CA HIS A 535 -15.35 -7.13 -0.57
C HIS A 535 -14.57 -8.06 0.37
N LEU A 536 -13.67 -7.53 1.21
CA LEU A 536 -12.83 -8.34 2.09
C LEU A 536 -13.56 -8.83 3.35
N SER A 537 -14.49 -8.04 3.90
CA SER A 537 -15.16 -8.34 5.17
C SER A 537 -16.23 -9.41 5.07
N ILE A 538 -16.98 -9.46 3.95
CA ILE A 538 -18.05 -10.43 3.74
C ILE A 538 -17.51 -11.86 3.78
N ASP A 539 -16.41 -12.12 3.09
CA ASP A 539 -15.78 -13.45 3.02
C ASP A 539 -14.61 -13.62 4.01
N ARG A 540 -14.41 -12.67 4.93
CA ARG A 540 -13.36 -12.66 5.96
C ARG A 540 -11.97 -13.00 5.42
N LEU A 541 -11.59 -12.34 4.33
CA LEU A 541 -10.31 -12.60 3.67
C LEU A 541 -9.13 -12.16 4.56
N PRO A 542 -8.00 -12.91 4.54
CA PRO A 542 -6.88 -12.68 5.45
C PRO A 542 -6.18 -11.33 5.26
N GLN A 543 -6.43 -10.66 4.15
CA GLN A 543 -5.88 -9.34 3.83
C GLN A 543 -6.64 -8.19 4.51
N LEU A 544 -7.78 -8.44 5.16
CA LEU A 544 -8.59 -7.42 5.84
C LEU A 544 -7.79 -6.55 6.86
N PRO A 545 -6.87 -7.08 7.69
CA PRO A 545 -6.07 -6.28 8.61
C PRO A 545 -5.19 -5.24 7.90
N TRP A 546 -4.71 -5.53 6.68
CA TRP A 546 -3.91 -4.58 5.90
C TRP A 546 -4.75 -3.38 5.47
N LEU A 547 -5.99 -3.62 5.03
CA LEU A 547 -6.91 -2.54 4.70
C LEU A 547 -7.29 -1.71 5.93
N GLN A 548 -7.52 -2.35 7.08
CA GLN A 548 -7.79 -1.64 8.34
C GLN A 548 -6.63 -0.73 8.74
N PHE A 549 -5.39 -1.19 8.58
CA PHE A 549 -4.20 -0.35 8.77
C PHE A 549 -4.20 0.84 7.80
N ILE A 550 -4.45 0.60 6.50
CA ILE A 550 -4.49 1.66 5.48
C ILE A 550 -5.54 2.73 5.82
N ILE A 551 -6.76 2.32 6.17
CA ILE A 551 -7.86 3.22 6.54
C ILE A 551 -7.51 4.00 7.82
N THR A 552 -6.98 3.31 8.83
CA THR A 552 -6.59 3.93 10.10
C THR A 552 -5.49 4.96 9.90
N PHE A 553 -4.42 4.61 9.16
CA PHE A 553 -3.34 5.53 8.84
C PHE A 553 -3.85 6.76 8.07
N TRP A 554 -4.69 6.55 7.06
CA TRP A 554 -5.29 7.64 6.28
C TRP A 554 -6.15 8.56 7.17
N ALA A 555 -6.97 8.00 8.05
CA ALA A 555 -7.80 8.77 8.99
C ALA A 555 -6.95 9.57 9.99
N VAL A 556 -5.93 8.94 10.58
CA VAL A 556 -4.99 9.59 11.52
C VAL A 556 -4.22 10.72 10.85
N GLU A 557 -3.77 10.54 9.62
CA GLU A 557 -3.08 11.59 8.84
C GLU A 557 -3.98 12.81 8.66
N ARG A 558 -5.25 12.60 8.30
CA ARG A 558 -6.25 13.66 8.11
C ARG A 558 -6.60 14.36 9.41
N LEU A 559 -6.80 13.60 10.48
CA LEU A 559 -7.06 14.14 11.81
C LEU A 559 -5.88 14.98 12.30
N THR A 560 -4.65 14.51 12.10
CA THR A 560 -3.43 15.25 12.48
C THR A 560 -3.33 16.58 11.75
N ARG A 561 -3.69 16.62 10.45
CA ARG A 561 -3.71 17.87 9.69
C ARG A 561 -4.75 18.86 10.24
N PHE A 562 -5.95 18.38 10.54
CA PHE A 562 -7.01 19.18 11.12
C PHE A 562 -6.62 19.73 12.50
N VAL A 563 -6.10 18.87 13.39
CA VAL A 563 -5.62 19.27 14.72
C VAL A 563 -4.50 20.30 14.63
N ARG A 564 -3.54 20.14 13.71
CA ARG A 564 -2.47 21.14 13.50
C ARG A 564 -3.01 22.47 13.00
N LEU A 565 -3.96 22.44 12.06
CA LEU A 565 -4.62 23.65 11.57
C LEU A 565 -5.31 24.41 12.72
N LEU A 566 -6.04 23.69 13.58
CA LEU A 566 -6.67 24.28 14.76
C LEU A 566 -5.64 24.81 15.75
N TYR A 567 -4.61 24.01 16.07
CA TYR A 567 -3.58 24.38 17.02
C TYR A 567 -2.86 25.68 16.64
N LEU A 568 -2.42 25.80 15.39
CA LEU A 568 -1.63 26.96 14.94
C LEU A 568 -2.45 28.24 14.85
N ASN A 569 -3.72 28.11 14.44
CA ASN A 569 -4.51 29.28 14.04
C ASN A 569 -5.55 29.71 15.06
N PHE A 570 -5.76 28.95 16.14
CA PHE A 570 -6.73 29.28 17.17
C PHE A 570 -6.09 29.22 18.57
N SER A 571 -6.37 30.26 19.35
CA SER A 571 -6.01 30.36 20.77
C SER A 571 -7.20 30.90 21.55
N ARG A 572 -7.55 30.24 22.66
CA ARG A 572 -8.62 30.71 23.55
C ARG A 572 -8.30 32.08 24.17
N ARG A 573 -7.01 32.42 24.32
CA ARG A 573 -6.55 33.68 24.94
C ARG A 573 -6.22 34.78 23.94
N HIS A 574 -5.79 34.43 22.73
CA HIS A 574 -5.21 35.38 21.76
C HIS A 574 -5.96 35.43 20.43
N GLY A 575 -7.16 34.83 20.36
CA GLY A 575 -8.02 34.87 19.18
C GLY A 575 -7.55 33.95 18.05
N MET A 576 -7.81 34.39 16.82
CA MET A 576 -7.54 33.62 15.60
C MET A 576 -6.49 34.30 14.71
N THR A 577 -5.93 33.57 13.76
CA THR A 577 -4.97 34.14 12.79
C THR A 577 -5.60 35.22 11.93
N HIS A 578 -4.94 36.39 11.88
CA HIS A 578 -5.27 37.49 10.98
C HIS A 578 -4.28 37.53 9.81
N VAL A 579 -4.74 38.02 8.65
CA VAL A 579 -3.93 38.06 7.42
C VAL A 579 -3.97 39.44 6.80
N MET A 580 -2.78 39.96 6.47
CA MET A 580 -2.61 41.18 5.70
C MET A 580 -1.98 40.83 4.34
N VAL A 581 -2.62 41.28 3.26
CA VAL A 581 -2.23 41.03 1.88
C VAL A 581 -1.91 42.37 1.23
N LYS A 582 -0.66 42.59 0.83
CA LYS A 582 -0.23 43.81 0.13
C LYS A 582 0.17 43.48 -1.31
N ALA A 583 -0.44 44.15 -2.29
CA ALA A 583 -0.04 44.00 -3.69
C ALA A 583 1.27 44.76 -3.96
N LEU A 584 2.22 44.08 -4.62
CA LEU A 584 3.55 44.57 -4.97
C LEU A 584 3.72 44.69 -6.49
N PRO A 585 4.59 45.60 -6.97
CA PRO A 585 5.02 45.66 -8.38
C PRO A 585 5.55 44.32 -8.89
N GLY A 586 5.48 44.09 -10.21
CA GLY A 586 5.86 42.81 -10.81
C GLY A 586 4.83 41.69 -10.63
N GLU A 587 3.58 42.01 -10.27
CA GLU A 587 2.48 41.05 -10.09
C GLU A 587 2.70 40.02 -8.96
N ALA A 588 2.98 40.48 -7.74
CA ALA A 588 3.03 39.59 -6.56
C ALA A 588 2.27 40.18 -5.37
N SER A 589 1.84 39.32 -4.44
CA SER A 589 1.24 39.72 -3.18
C SER A 589 2.14 39.31 -2.02
N ARG A 590 2.46 40.25 -1.12
CA ARG A 590 3.06 39.94 0.18
C ARG A 590 1.95 39.61 1.17
N VAL A 591 1.92 38.38 1.65
CA VAL A 591 0.86 37.86 2.52
C VAL A 591 1.45 37.55 3.88
N THR A 592 1.04 38.28 4.91
CA THR A 592 1.54 38.14 6.27
C THR A 592 0.45 37.55 7.16
N PHE A 593 0.72 36.41 7.78
CA PHE A 593 -0.13 35.75 8.76
C PHE A 593 0.35 36.10 10.16
N PHE A 594 -0.53 36.67 10.97
CA PHE A 594 -0.29 37.01 12.36
C PHE A 594 -0.85 35.87 13.23
N LEU A 595 0.02 34.97 13.71
CA LEU A 595 -0.39 33.80 14.46
C LEU A 595 -0.69 34.15 15.92
N PRO A 596 -1.76 33.59 16.52
CA PRO A 596 -2.09 33.79 17.93
C PRO A 596 -1.21 32.94 18.88
N ARG A 597 -0.09 32.41 18.37
CA ARG A 597 0.88 31.55 19.10
C ARG A 597 2.31 31.88 18.70
N ASN A 598 3.23 31.62 19.64
CA ASN A 598 4.66 31.61 19.35
C ASN A 598 5.04 30.24 18.76
N VAL A 599 5.46 30.24 17.50
CA VAL A 599 5.86 29.04 16.75
C VAL A 599 7.24 29.25 16.17
N ARG A 600 8.17 28.33 16.47
CA ARG A 600 9.49 28.36 15.86
C ARG A 600 9.43 27.88 14.42
N ILE A 601 9.80 28.76 13.49
CA ILE A 601 9.84 28.46 12.06
C ILE A 601 11.30 28.34 11.62
N HIS A 602 11.63 27.21 11.00
CA HIS A 602 12.96 26.96 10.47
C HIS A 602 13.06 27.36 8.99
N PRO A 603 14.24 27.77 8.51
CA PRO A 603 14.48 28.01 7.09
C PRO A 603 14.23 26.78 6.22
N GLY A 604 13.88 27.05 4.96
CA GLY A 604 13.47 26.02 4.01
C GLY A 604 12.08 25.43 4.29
N SER A 605 11.34 25.98 5.27
CA SER A 605 9.98 25.54 5.55
C SER A 605 8.97 26.09 4.54
N HIS A 606 7.92 25.31 4.30
CA HIS A 606 6.76 25.72 3.53
C HIS A 606 5.48 25.47 4.35
N VAL A 607 4.40 26.16 3.97
CA VAL A 607 3.09 26.03 4.60
C VAL A 607 2.02 25.87 3.52
N TYR A 608 0.90 25.26 3.88
CA TYR A 608 -0.31 25.33 3.08
C TYR A 608 -1.19 26.45 3.62
N ALA A 609 -1.37 27.49 2.82
CA ALA A 609 -2.18 28.66 3.16
C ALA A 609 -3.63 28.46 2.73
N TYR A 610 -4.54 28.88 3.61
CA TYR A 610 -5.99 28.91 3.43
C TYR A 610 -6.49 30.34 3.57
N ILE A 611 -7.17 30.87 2.55
CA ILE A 611 -7.72 32.24 2.56
C ILE A 611 -9.20 32.15 2.12
N PRO A 612 -10.13 31.77 3.02
CA PRO A 612 -11.51 31.41 2.68
C PRO A 612 -12.28 32.48 1.89
N ARG A 613 -12.00 33.76 2.14
CA ARG A 613 -12.64 34.89 1.43
C ARG A 613 -12.28 34.96 -0.05
N ILE A 614 -11.12 34.44 -0.45
CA ILE A 614 -10.65 34.46 -1.84
C ILE A 614 -10.88 33.10 -2.51
N SER A 615 -10.72 32.04 -1.74
CA SER A 615 -10.75 30.66 -2.20
C SER A 615 -11.25 29.78 -1.04
N PHE A 616 -12.47 29.27 -1.19
CA PHE A 616 -13.20 28.55 -0.15
C PHE A 616 -12.53 27.21 0.18
N TRP A 617 -12.18 26.95 1.45
CA TRP A 617 -11.47 25.73 1.94
C TRP A 617 -10.18 25.32 1.18
N MET A 618 -9.69 26.25 0.39
CA MET A 618 -8.46 26.30 -0.39
C MET A 618 -7.15 26.04 0.33
N SER A 619 -6.47 24.90 0.16
CA SER A 619 -5.08 24.75 0.62
C SER A 619 -4.08 24.90 -0.53
N HIS A 620 -3.24 25.94 -0.50
CA HIS A 620 -2.16 26.13 -1.49
C HIS A 620 -0.78 26.18 -0.82
N PRO A 621 0.21 25.43 -1.30
CA PRO A 621 1.54 25.41 -0.72
C PRO A 621 2.35 26.64 -1.13
N PHE A 622 3.03 27.24 -0.16
CA PHE A 622 3.97 28.34 -0.39
C PHE A 622 5.18 28.20 0.52
N SER A 623 6.36 28.52 -0.02
CA SER A 623 7.57 28.68 0.78
C SER A 623 7.41 29.89 1.71
N ILE A 624 7.88 29.75 2.95
CA ILE A 624 7.91 30.86 3.90
C ILE A 624 9.06 31.79 3.47
N ALA A 625 8.73 33.03 3.13
CA ALA A 625 9.73 34.02 2.73
C ALA A 625 10.44 34.61 3.96
N TRP A 626 9.69 34.81 5.04
CA TRP A 626 10.20 35.38 6.29
C TRP A 626 9.34 34.96 7.47
N ALA A 627 9.95 34.85 8.65
CA ALA A 627 9.25 34.62 9.90
C ALA A 627 9.89 35.44 11.03
N GLU A 628 9.05 36.11 11.82
CA GLU A 628 9.47 36.96 12.93
C GLU A 628 8.67 36.63 14.19
N THR A 629 9.31 36.76 15.35
CA THR A 629 8.66 36.68 16.67
C THR A 629 8.72 38.07 17.28
N GLY A 630 7.56 38.62 17.62
CA GLY A 630 7.42 40.07 17.86
C GLY A 630 7.87 40.54 19.24
N LYS A 631 8.70 41.59 19.28
CA LYS A 631 8.31 42.88 19.89
C LYS A 631 7.97 43.82 18.70
N ASN A 632 6.79 44.41 18.71
CA ASN A 632 6.22 45.38 17.74
C ASN A 632 5.48 44.83 16.50
N HIS A 633 4.36 45.51 16.19
CA HIS A 633 3.36 45.30 15.13
C HIS A 633 2.11 44.47 15.49
N MET A 634 1.26 45.06 16.34
CA MET A 634 -0.20 44.96 16.16
C MET A 634 -0.59 45.68 14.86
N PRO A 635 -1.66 45.27 14.16
CA PRO A 635 -2.21 46.07 13.07
C PRO A 635 -2.63 47.45 13.59
N PRO A 636 -2.41 48.54 12.84
CA PRO A 636 -2.97 49.84 13.20
C PRO A 636 -4.51 49.78 13.03
N ASN A 637 -5.20 50.34 14.01
CA ASN A 637 -6.65 50.57 14.13
C ASN A 637 -7.51 49.42 14.67
N TYR A 638 -7.46 49.28 16.00
CA TYR A 638 -8.66 49.10 16.82
C TYR A 638 -8.57 50.10 17.98
N SER A 639 -8.77 51.37 17.66
CA SER A 639 -9.06 52.42 18.63
C SER A 639 -10.09 53.33 17.99
N SER A 640 -11.28 53.32 18.58
CA SER A 640 -12.31 54.32 18.36
C SER A 640 -11.72 55.72 18.48
N ASP A 641 -12.11 56.59 17.56
CA ASP A 641 -11.86 58.03 17.61
C ASP A 641 -12.14 58.59 19.00
N THR A 642 -11.17 59.32 19.56
CA THR A 642 -11.42 60.57 20.29
C THR A 642 -10.12 61.36 20.42
N SER A 643 -10.08 62.48 19.69
CA SER A 643 -9.44 63.75 20.03
C SER A 643 -8.02 63.75 20.63
N SER A 644 -7.05 64.32 19.91
CA SER A 644 -6.57 65.70 20.12
C SER A 644 -5.21 65.95 19.47
N ARG A 645 -5.06 67.14 18.89
CA ARG A 645 -3.83 67.70 18.31
C ARG A 645 -2.78 67.95 19.39
N GLY A 646 -1.51 67.72 19.08
CA GLY A 646 -0.37 68.19 19.90
C GLY A 646 0.98 68.01 19.20
N SER A 647 1.67 69.15 19.03
CA SER A 647 3.00 69.46 18.50
C SER A 647 4.14 68.42 18.57
N LEU A 648 4.99 68.45 17.53
CA LEU A 648 6.34 67.88 17.51
C LEU A 648 7.28 68.63 18.47
N ASP A 649 8.11 67.88 19.22
CA ASP A 649 9.31 68.39 19.88
C ASP A 649 10.48 67.40 19.67
N PRO A 650 11.62 67.79 19.07
CA PRO A 650 12.74 66.91 18.79
C PRO A 650 13.77 66.96 19.93
N SER A 651 13.48 66.32 21.06
CA SER A 651 14.49 66.15 22.12
C SER A 651 14.19 64.95 23.03
N SER A 652 14.41 63.74 22.54
CA SER A 652 14.49 62.55 23.41
C SER A 652 15.27 61.38 22.80
N GLU A 653 16.41 61.66 22.17
CA GLU A 653 17.47 60.67 22.02
C GLU A 653 18.44 60.80 23.21
N LYS A 654 18.22 59.97 24.24
CA LYS A 654 19.17 59.50 25.28
C LYS A 654 18.46 59.41 26.63
N ARG A 655 18.00 58.21 26.96
CA ARG A 655 18.08 57.55 28.28
C ARG A 655 17.16 56.35 28.26
N GLU A 656 17.74 55.17 28.11
CA GLU A 656 17.20 53.92 28.67
C GLU A 656 18.32 52.87 28.62
N ILE A 657 19.32 53.07 29.48
CA ILE A 657 20.18 52.02 30.01
C ILE A 657 19.94 52.06 31.52
N ASP A 658 19.77 50.86 32.09
CA ASP A 658 19.57 50.53 33.51
C ASP A 658 18.17 50.71 34.12
N ASN A 659 17.39 49.62 34.07
CA ASN A 659 16.57 49.20 35.21
C ASN A 659 16.33 47.67 35.16
N PRO A 660 16.92 46.87 36.07
CA PRO A 660 16.79 45.41 36.08
C PRO A 660 15.78 44.96 37.12
N GLU A 661 14.50 45.32 37.01
CA GLU A 661 13.40 44.65 37.74
C GLU A 661 12.04 45.13 37.20
N PHE A 662 11.06 44.21 37.08
CA PHE A 662 9.69 44.38 36.54
C PHE A 662 9.48 44.42 35.01
N THR A 663 9.36 43.23 34.39
CA THR A 663 8.18 42.79 33.59
C THR A 663 8.41 41.38 33.02
N SER A 664 8.15 40.36 33.83
CA SER A 664 8.03 38.97 33.35
C SER A 664 6.76 38.76 32.51
N ASN A 665 6.87 38.07 31.37
CA ASN A 665 5.80 37.51 30.51
C ASN A 665 5.03 38.42 29.51
N ARG A 666 5.70 39.09 28.56
CA ARG A 666 5.03 39.48 27.29
C ARG A 666 5.04 38.31 26.30
N PHE A 667 3.88 37.71 26.07
CA PHE A 667 3.64 36.77 24.98
C PHE A 667 4.02 37.41 23.64
N GLN A 668 4.85 36.72 22.85
CA GLN A 668 5.33 37.20 21.54
C GLN A 668 4.68 36.39 20.41
N PRO A 669 3.74 36.96 19.63
CA PRO A 669 3.15 36.27 18.49
C PRO A 669 4.16 36.11 17.35
N THR A 670 3.96 35.08 16.52
CA THR A 670 4.78 34.82 15.34
C THR A 670 4.10 35.37 14.08
N ASN A 671 4.83 36.16 13.31
CA ASN A 671 4.41 36.65 12.00
C ASN A 671 5.07 35.80 10.91
N VAL A 672 4.25 35.28 9.98
CA VAL A 672 4.71 34.44 8.87
C VAL A 672 4.41 35.13 7.57
N THR A 673 5.44 35.50 6.81
CA THR A 673 5.28 36.24 5.56
C THR A 673 5.60 35.35 4.35
N LEU A 674 4.67 35.35 3.40
CA LEU A 674 4.74 34.65 2.13
C LEU A 674 4.81 35.67 0.99
N VAL A 675 5.49 35.33 -0.11
CA VAL A 675 5.43 36.10 -1.36
C VAL A 675 4.75 35.24 -2.41
N MET A 676 3.54 35.63 -2.79
CA MET A 676 2.70 34.90 -3.75
C MET A 676 2.73 35.61 -5.09
N ALA A 677 3.48 35.08 -6.06
CA ALA A 677 3.44 35.59 -7.43
C ALA A 677 2.06 35.32 -8.05
N ALA A 678 1.46 36.33 -8.66
CA ALA A 678 0.14 36.23 -9.28
C ALA A 678 0.23 35.39 -10.56
N ARG A 679 -0.42 34.23 -10.56
CA ARG A 679 -0.51 33.33 -11.71
C ARG A 679 -1.95 33.31 -12.21
N THR A 680 -2.61 32.17 -12.10
CA THR A 680 -4.03 31.95 -12.39
C THR A 680 -4.78 31.57 -11.11
N GLY A 681 -6.12 31.50 -11.17
CA GLY A 681 -6.95 31.04 -10.04
C GLY A 681 -6.82 31.92 -8.79
N MET A 682 -6.63 31.28 -7.63
CA MET A 682 -6.58 31.93 -6.31
C MET A 682 -5.56 33.07 -6.22
N THR A 683 -4.31 32.86 -6.67
CA THR A 683 -3.24 33.87 -6.52
C THR A 683 -3.51 35.15 -7.30
N ARG A 684 -4.16 35.04 -8.47
CA ARG A 684 -4.55 36.20 -9.30
C ARG A 684 -5.72 36.95 -8.68
N LYS A 685 -6.75 36.23 -8.21
CA LYS A 685 -7.89 36.80 -7.48
C LYS A 685 -7.41 37.53 -6.21
N LEU A 686 -6.49 36.94 -5.47
CA LEU A 686 -5.88 37.55 -4.28
C LEU A 686 -5.18 38.88 -4.60
N TYR A 687 -4.36 38.90 -5.64
CA TYR A 687 -3.64 40.09 -6.07
C TYR A 687 -4.59 41.21 -6.54
N GLN A 688 -5.61 40.86 -7.33
CA GLN A 688 -6.62 41.82 -7.79
C GLN A 688 -7.46 42.37 -6.64
N ALA A 689 -7.85 41.54 -5.68
CA ALA A 689 -8.57 41.97 -4.49
C ALA A 689 -7.74 42.95 -3.64
N ALA A 690 -6.45 42.67 -3.44
CA ALA A 690 -5.56 43.58 -2.74
C ALA A 690 -5.34 44.90 -3.50
N LEU A 691 -5.22 44.86 -4.84
CA LEU A 691 -5.11 46.06 -5.67
C LEU A 691 -6.35 46.96 -5.60
N ALA A 692 -7.54 46.38 -5.43
CA ALA A 692 -8.79 47.12 -5.34
C ALA A 692 -8.98 47.82 -3.98
N CYS A 693 -8.23 47.45 -2.94
CA CYS A 693 -8.32 48.07 -1.62
C CYS A 693 -7.47 49.34 -1.49
N PRO A 694 -7.84 50.27 -0.56
CA PRO A 694 -7.00 51.41 -0.21
C PRO A 694 -5.58 50.98 0.18
N ASN A 695 -4.57 51.78 -0.20
CA ASN A 695 -3.15 51.47 -0.01
C ASN A 695 -2.70 50.12 -0.63
N LYS A 696 -3.48 49.59 -1.59
CA LYS A 696 -3.23 48.29 -2.22
C LYS A 696 -3.07 47.14 -1.21
N THR A 697 -3.79 47.25 -0.07
CA THR A 697 -3.66 46.35 1.08
C THR A 697 -5.03 45.84 1.52
N LEU A 698 -5.19 44.52 1.56
CA LEU A 698 -6.38 43.80 1.98
C LEU A 698 -6.15 43.14 3.35
N TYR A 699 -7.07 43.34 4.29
CA TYR A 699 -7.12 42.64 5.57
C TYR A 699 -8.20 41.56 5.54
N THR A 700 -7.85 40.34 5.90
CA THR A 700 -8.75 39.18 5.88
C THR A 700 -8.41 38.18 6.98
N THR A 701 -9.28 37.21 7.20
CA THR A 701 -8.94 35.98 7.92
C THR A 701 -8.27 34.99 6.98
N GLY A 702 -7.45 34.12 7.55
CA GLY A 702 -6.82 33.02 6.85
C GLY A 702 -6.06 32.13 7.81
N PHE A 703 -5.72 30.93 7.35
CA PHE A 703 -5.13 29.89 8.17
C PHE A 703 -3.89 29.31 7.49
N ILE A 704 -2.92 28.83 8.25
CA ILE A 704 -1.79 28.07 7.72
C ILE A 704 -1.69 26.68 8.35
N GLU A 705 -1.37 25.70 7.52
CA GLU A 705 -1.05 24.33 7.91
C GLU A 705 0.46 24.09 7.66
N GLY A 706 1.21 23.66 8.69
CA GLY A 706 2.66 23.48 8.64
C GLY A 706 3.33 23.87 9.97
N PRO A 707 4.55 24.43 9.97
CA PRO A 707 5.51 24.42 8.87
C PRO A 707 5.97 23.00 8.53
N TYR A 708 6.15 22.73 7.24
CA TYR A 708 6.68 21.50 6.67
C TYR A 708 8.09 21.73 6.13
N ARG A 709 8.99 20.74 6.26
CA ARG A 709 10.38 20.84 5.80
C ARG A 709 10.90 19.50 5.29
N SER A 710 11.73 19.55 4.25
CA SER A 710 12.41 18.37 3.68
C SER A 710 13.74 18.09 4.37
N PHE A 711 14.48 19.14 4.72
CA PHE A 711 15.82 19.05 5.31
C PHE A 711 15.88 19.63 6.73
N PRO A 712 16.85 19.22 7.56
CA PRO A 712 17.10 19.85 8.84
C PRO A 712 17.68 21.25 8.64
N SER A 713 17.40 22.18 9.56
CA SER A 713 17.91 23.57 9.47
C SER A 713 19.44 23.64 9.44
N SER A 714 20.10 22.67 10.06
CA SER A 714 21.55 22.54 10.07
C SER A 714 22.15 21.90 8.82
N PHE A 715 21.37 21.59 7.78
CA PHE A 715 21.89 20.91 6.59
C PHE A 715 23.05 21.70 5.96
N PHE A 716 22.80 22.97 5.64
CA PHE A 716 23.80 23.86 5.05
C PHE A 716 24.89 24.30 6.03
N ALA A 717 24.64 24.18 7.35
CA ALA A 717 25.59 24.56 8.39
C ALA A 717 26.90 23.76 8.39
N SER A 718 26.93 22.61 7.71
CA SER A 718 28.13 21.76 7.56
C SER A 718 29.01 22.14 6.37
N TYR A 719 28.59 23.09 5.52
CA TYR A 719 29.31 23.46 4.30
C TYR A 719 29.99 24.81 4.48
N GLY A 720 31.26 24.89 4.06
CA GLY A 720 32.04 26.12 4.08
C GLY A 720 31.56 27.12 3.03
N THR A 721 31.12 26.62 1.87
CA THR A 721 30.54 27.43 0.79
C THR A 721 29.14 26.96 0.45
N VAL A 722 28.20 27.91 0.38
CA VAL A 722 26.80 27.63 0.03
C VAL A 722 26.40 28.51 -1.15
N ILE A 723 25.95 27.90 -2.24
CA ILE A 723 25.51 28.59 -3.46
C ILE A 723 24.01 28.34 -3.64
N LEU A 724 23.23 29.41 -3.61
CA LEU A 724 21.77 29.39 -3.59
C LEU A 724 21.23 29.97 -4.90
N PHE A 725 20.86 29.11 -5.85
CA PHE A 725 20.24 29.50 -7.12
C PHE A 725 18.73 29.66 -7.01
N SER A 726 18.24 30.88 -7.16
CA SER A 726 16.82 31.23 -7.09
C SER A 726 16.29 31.71 -8.44
N GLY A 727 15.15 31.17 -8.87
CA GLY A 727 14.43 31.64 -10.05
C GLY A 727 13.09 32.26 -9.70
N GLY A 728 12.87 33.54 -10.04
CA GLY A 728 11.61 34.24 -9.75
C GLY A 728 11.27 34.22 -8.26
N ALA A 729 10.08 33.71 -7.91
CA ALA A 729 9.61 33.62 -6.52
C ALA A 729 10.39 32.58 -5.67
N GLY A 730 11.21 31.73 -6.30
CA GLY A 730 12.04 30.75 -5.58
C GLY A 730 13.09 31.37 -4.65
N ILE A 731 13.29 32.69 -4.70
CA ILE A 731 14.11 33.43 -3.73
C ILE A 731 13.58 33.33 -2.30
N THR A 732 12.27 33.20 -2.14
CA THR A 732 11.60 33.11 -0.83
C THR A 732 12.17 31.99 0.04
N HIS A 733 12.43 30.83 -0.57
CA HIS A 733 13.00 29.67 0.12
C HIS A 733 14.42 29.93 0.65
N HIS A 734 15.23 30.68 -0.11
CA HIS A 734 16.64 30.93 0.19
C HIS A 734 16.87 32.14 1.11
N LEU A 735 15.91 33.05 1.28
CA LEU A 735 16.07 34.24 2.15
C LEU A 735 16.28 33.87 3.62
N MET A 736 15.38 33.09 4.20
CA MET A 736 15.51 32.63 5.58
C MET A 736 16.77 31.78 5.78
N GLN A 737 17.17 30.99 4.77
CA GLN A 737 18.39 30.19 4.85
C GLN A 737 19.63 31.09 4.87
N THR A 738 19.66 32.11 4.03
CA THR A 738 20.74 33.11 3.99
C THR A 738 20.84 33.82 5.35
N ARG A 739 19.71 34.27 5.90
CA ARG A 739 19.65 34.90 7.23
C ARG A 739 20.22 33.98 8.31
N GLU A 740 19.73 32.75 8.43
CA GLU A 740 20.17 31.81 9.47
C GLU A 740 21.66 31.46 9.34
N LEU A 741 22.17 31.27 8.11
CA LEU A 741 23.59 31.01 7.89
C LEU A 741 24.47 32.17 8.35
N LEU A 742 24.09 33.41 8.05
CA LEU A 742 24.84 34.60 8.45
C LEU A 742 24.77 34.82 9.96
N GLU A 743 23.57 34.79 10.57
CA GLU A 743 23.40 34.93 12.02
C GLU A 743 24.18 33.86 12.79
N ASN A 744 24.13 32.61 12.33
CA ASN A 744 24.83 31.52 13.00
C ASN A 744 26.33 31.54 12.75
N ALA A 745 26.79 32.12 11.63
CA ALA A 745 28.21 32.35 11.38
C ALA A 745 28.76 33.45 12.29
N ILE A 746 28.01 34.53 12.51
CA ILE A 746 28.35 35.57 13.50
C ILE A 746 28.48 34.96 14.90
N LYS A 747 27.60 34.02 15.26
CA LYS A 747 27.67 33.26 16.52
C LYS A 747 28.77 32.19 16.57
N GLY A 748 29.46 31.93 15.46
CA GLY A 748 30.48 30.88 15.37
C GLY A 748 29.95 29.46 15.52
N THR A 749 28.71 29.17 15.07
CA THR A 749 28.04 27.86 15.24
C THR A 749 27.86 27.05 13.95
N VAL A 750 28.40 27.56 12.84
CA VAL A 750 28.35 26.95 11.50
C VAL A 750 29.70 27.01 10.81
N ALA A 751 29.94 26.06 9.90
CA ALA A 751 31.15 26.01 9.08
C ALA A 751 31.16 27.06 7.97
N THR A 752 29.99 27.57 7.58
CA THR A 752 29.85 28.46 6.43
C THR A 752 30.70 29.72 6.57
N ARG A 753 31.45 30.03 5.51
CA ARG A 753 32.30 31.23 5.36
C ARG A 753 31.93 32.04 4.12
N ARG A 754 31.39 31.39 3.09
CA ARG A 754 30.90 32.07 1.88
C ARG A 754 29.49 31.62 1.51
N VAL A 755 28.62 32.58 1.22
CA VAL A 755 27.26 32.41 0.76
C VAL A 755 27.09 33.19 -0.54
N TYR A 756 26.77 32.49 -1.62
CA TYR A 756 26.47 33.08 -2.92
C TYR A 756 24.96 33.01 -3.17
N LEU A 757 24.29 34.15 -3.14
CA LEU A 757 22.87 34.25 -3.44
C LEU A 757 22.68 34.65 -4.91
N VAL A 758 22.37 33.67 -5.75
CA VAL A 758 22.22 33.87 -7.19
C VAL A 758 20.74 33.95 -7.53
N TRP A 759 20.25 35.12 -7.92
CA TRP A 759 18.82 35.33 -8.19
C TRP A 759 18.56 35.76 -9.63
N SER A 760 17.78 34.98 -10.37
CA SER A 760 17.35 35.31 -11.72
C SER A 760 15.90 35.77 -11.74
N VAL A 761 15.67 36.97 -12.27
CA VAL A 761 14.35 37.62 -12.38
C VAL A 761 14.09 38.11 -13.80
N ARG A 762 12.82 38.44 -14.09
CA ARG A 762 12.43 38.98 -15.40
C ARG A 762 12.74 40.47 -15.50
N THR A 763 12.35 41.25 -14.50
CA THR A 763 12.46 42.72 -14.47
C THR A 763 12.92 43.19 -13.08
N THR A 764 13.40 44.42 -13.00
CA THR A 764 13.83 45.10 -11.76
C THR A 764 12.70 45.29 -10.74
N GLU A 765 11.44 45.35 -11.18
CA GLU A 765 10.27 45.42 -10.29
C GLU A 765 10.20 44.25 -9.30
N HIS A 766 10.73 43.08 -9.67
CA HIS A 766 10.75 41.89 -8.80
C HIS A 766 11.58 42.10 -7.54
N LEU A 767 12.52 43.05 -7.53
CA LEU A 767 13.33 43.37 -6.34
C LEU A 767 12.47 43.85 -5.18
N THR A 768 11.36 44.53 -5.47
CA THR A 768 10.40 44.99 -4.46
C THR A 768 9.75 43.85 -3.66
N TRP A 769 9.76 42.63 -4.20
CA TRP A 769 9.20 41.45 -3.55
C TRP A 769 9.89 41.17 -2.21
N VAL A 770 11.21 41.35 -2.18
CA VAL A 770 12.08 40.95 -1.06
C VAL A 770 12.81 42.11 -0.41
N GLN A 771 12.64 43.34 -0.90
CA GLN A 771 13.37 44.54 -0.44
C GLN A 771 13.52 44.61 1.09
N GLY A 772 12.43 44.61 1.86
CA GLY A 772 12.51 44.71 3.33
C GLY A 772 13.23 43.54 4.02
N PHE A 773 13.21 42.33 3.45
CA PHE A 773 13.94 41.18 3.98
C PHE A 773 15.44 41.29 3.65
N MET A 774 15.73 41.77 2.44
CA MET A 774 17.09 41.97 1.97
C MET A 774 17.76 43.11 2.72
N ASP A 775 17.04 44.20 3.01
CA ASP A 775 17.53 45.33 3.80
C ASP A 775 18.04 44.86 5.18
N TYR A 776 17.29 43.99 5.86
CA TYR A 776 17.73 43.35 7.11
C TYR A 776 19.02 42.54 6.93
N ILE A 777 19.07 41.65 5.94
CA ILE A 777 20.25 40.81 5.70
C ILE A 777 21.48 41.67 5.34
N LEU A 778 21.30 42.76 4.60
CA LEU A 778 22.39 43.66 4.20
C LEU A 778 22.93 44.49 5.36
N GLN A 779 22.14 44.66 6.43
CA GLN A 779 22.51 45.35 7.68
C GLN A 779 23.22 44.43 8.70
N LEU A 780 23.21 43.10 8.49
CA LEU A 780 23.89 42.18 9.40
C LEU A 780 25.41 42.46 9.46
N PRO A 781 26.04 42.35 10.65
CA PRO A 781 27.47 42.58 10.81
C PRO A 781 28.26 41.53 10.03
N ASN A 782 29.43 41.91 9.51
CA ASN A 782 30.35 41.05 8.74
C ASN A 782 29.73 40.42 7.48
N ARG A 783 28.52 40.82 7.07
CA ARG A 783 27.86 40.25 5.87
C ARG A 783 28.65 40.47 4.59
N ARG A 784 29.46 41.54 4.50
CA ARG A 784 30.26 41.87 3.31
C ARG A 784 31.37 40.85 3.03
N GLU A 785 31.87 40.18 4.06
CA GLU A 785 32.91 39.15 3.93
C GLU A 785 32.34 37.80 3.52
N MET A 786 31.05 37.57 3.81
CA MET A 786 30.41 36.26 3.66
C MET A 786 29.40 36.18 2.51
N LEU A 787 28.59 37.23 2.29
CA LEU A 787 27.47 37.21 1.35
C LEU A 787 27.82 37.96 0.06
N ILE A 788 27.75 37.23 -1.06
CA ILE A 788 27.81 37.80 -2.41
C ILE A 788 26.48 37.51 -3.10
N THR A 789 25.76 38.56 -3.47
CA THR A 789 24.50 38.46 -4.20
C THR A 789 24.73 38.76 -5.67
N LYS A 790 24.39 37.82 -6.55
CA LYS A 790 24.44 37.97 -8.01
C LYS A 790 23.03 37.99 -8.57
N LEU A 791 22.61 39.12 -9.09
CA LEU A 791 21.28 39.33 -9.66
C LEU A 791 21.34 39.29 -11.19
N PHE A 792 20.55 38.42 -11.81
CA PHE A 792 20.44 38.29 -13.26
C PHE A 792 19.07 38.76 -13.74
N ILE A 793 19.02 39.85 -14.50
CA ILE A 793 17.79 40.45 -15.01
C ILE A 793 17.65 40.10 -16.48
N SER A 794 16.72 39.19 -16.79
CA SER A 794 16.59 38.64 -18.15
C SER A 794 15.94 39.56 -19.18
N LYS A 795 15.11 40.53 -18.74
CA LYS A 795 14.47 41.55 -19.59
C LYS A 795 14.48 42.92 -18.88
N PRO A 796 15.63 43.58 -18.78
CA PRO A 796 15.73 44.90 -18.17
C PRO A 796 14.96 45.93 -19.00
N ARG A 797 14.34 46.94 -18.36
CA ARG A 797 13.66 48.03 -19.09
C ARG A 797 14.66 49.01 -19.70
N SER A 798 15.76 49.25 -19.00
CA SER A 798 16.88 50.07 -19.46
C SER A 798 18.19 49.51 -18.89
N MET A 799 19.27 49.61 -19.67
CA MET A 799 20.61 49.22 -19.21
C MET A 799 21.10 50.07 -18.03
N ARG A 800 20.58 51.30 -17.87
CA ARG A 800 20.90 52.18 -16.75
C ARG A 800 20.39 51.66 -15.40
N GLU A 801 19.41 50.75 -15.39
CA GLU A 801 18.92 50.12 -14.16
C GLU A 801 19.86 49.01 -13.65
N ILE A 802 20.88 48.63 -14.43
CA ILE A 802 21.81 47.53 -14.15
C ILE A 802 23.15 48.12 -13.72
N LEU A 803 23.13 48.85 -12.61
CA LEU A 803 24.35 49.36 -11.97
C LEU A 803 24.57 48.52 -10.72
N SER A 804 25.74 47.89 -10.61
CA SER A 804 26.10 47.12 -9.42
C SER A 804 26.42 48.09 -8.28
N PRO A 805 25.59 48.19 -7.23
CA PRO A 805 25.79 49.20 -6.18
C PRO A 805 27.00 48.90 -5.27
N SER A 806 27.51 47.66 -5.28
CA SER A 806 28.73 47.27 -4.53
C SER A 806 29.33 45.99 -5.11
N GLU A 807 30.58 45.68 -4.76
CA GLU A 807 31.21 44.40 -5.14
C GLU A 807 30.44 43.17 -4.63
N THR A 808 29.77 43.31 -3.48
CA THR A 808 28.96 42.25 -2.84
C THR A 808 27.55 42.12 -3.43
N LEU A 809 27.08 43.08 -4.24
CA LEU A 809 25.77 43.06 -4.90
C LEU A 809 25.96 43.38 -6.38
N GLN A 810 26.09 42.33 -7.18
CA GLN A 810 26.42 42.41 -8.60
C GLN A 810 25.17 42.19 -9.44
N MET A 811 24.92 43.09 -10.39
CA MET A 811 23.77 43.03 -11.30
C MET A 811 24.23 42.76 -12.73
N PHE A 812 23.65 41.76 -13.37
CA PHE A 812 24.00 41.31 -14.72
C PHE A 812 22.77 41.32 -15.65
N PRO A 813 22.92 41.81 -16.89
CA PRO A 813 21.88 41.65 -17.91
C PRO A 813 21.81 40.21 -18.42
N GLY A 814 20.60 39.77 -18.78
CA GLY A 814 20.37 38.48 -19.43
C GLY A 814 19.98 37.35 -18.47
N ARG A 815 19.84 36.14 -19.02
CA ARG A 815 19.49 34.95 -18.25
C ARG A 815 20.72 34.45 -17.49
N CYS A 816 20.51 34.02 -16.24
CA CYS A 816 21.56 33.35 -15.48
C CYS A 816 22.03 32.10 -16.21
N ARG A 817 23.34 31.96 -16.41
CA ARG A 817 23.98 30.75 -16.93
C ARG A 817 24.70 30.05 -15.78
N PRO A 818 24.11 29.00 -15.16
CA PRO A 818 24.69 28.37 -13.98
C PRO A 818 26.12 27.86 -14.19
N ASP A 819 26.44 27.38 -15.40
CA ASP A 819 27.80 26.95 -15.75
C ASP A 819 28.83 28.08 -15.52
N VAL A 820 28.56 29.29 -16.00
CA VAL A 820 29.48 30.44 -15.92
C VAL A 820 29.62 30.90 -14.47
N VAL A 821 28.50 30.95 -13.74
CA VAL A 821 28.51 31.35 -12.33
C VAL A 821 29.33 30.37 -11.50
N LEU A 822 29.19 29.06 -11.74
CA LEU A 822 29.99 28.06 -11.03
C LEU A 822 31.47 28.12 -11.40
N ASP A 823 31.83 28.40 -12.66
CA ASP A 823 33.25 28.57 -13.04
C ASP A 823 33.91 29.77 -12.35
N GLU A 824 33.15 30.82 -12.10
CA GLU A 824 33.62 32.00 -11.37
C GLU A 824 33.74 31.75 -9.86
N VAL A 825 32.76 31.05 -9.28
CA VAL A 825 32.63 30.90 -7.82
C VAL A 825 33.48 29.75 -7.27
N MET A 826 33.56 28.63 -8.00
CA MET A 826 34.21 27.41 -7.51
C MET A 826 35.71 27.57 -7.20
N PRO A 827 36.54 28.31 -7.96
CA PRO A 827 37.95 28.53 -7.60
C PRO A 827 38.11 29.19 -6.22
N ASN A 828 37.10 29.94 -5.80
CA ASN A 828 37.04 30.75 -4.59
C ASN A 828 36.27 30.05 -3.45
N HIS A 829 35.95 28.78 -3.58
CA HIS A 829 35.24 28.04 -2.53
C HIS A 829 36.12 27.84 -1.28
N VAL A 830 35.46 27.74 -0.13
CA VAL A 830 36.01 27.37 1.18
C VAL A 830 35.30 26.10 1.64
N GLY A 831 36.07 25.08 2.00
CA GLY A 831 35.55 23.80 2.49
C GLY A 831 34.65 23.07 1.49
N ALA A 832 33.80 22.17 1.97
CA ALA A 832 32.80 21.53 1.11
C ALA A 832 31.78 22.55 0.57
N THR A 833 31.36 22.38 -0.68
CA THR A 833 30.38 23.25 -1.34
C THR A 833 29.01 22.59 -1.44
N ALA A 834 27.95 23.29 -1.03
CA ALA A 834 26.57 22.92 -1.31
C ALA A 834 25.97 23.86 -2.36
N VAL A 835 25.33 23.29 -3.38
CA VAL A 835 24.58 24.03 -4.39
C VAL A 835 23.11 23.68 -4.26
N SER A 836 22.30 24.67 -3.88
CA SER A 836 20.85 24.57 -3.79
C SER A 836 20.19 25.27 -4.97
N VAL A 837 19.10 24.71 -5.51
CA VAL A 837 18.26 25.40 -6.49
C VAL A 837 16.78 25.36 -6.11
N CYS A 838 16.13 26.53 -6.22
CA CYS A 838 14.69 26.68 -6.09
C CYS A 838 14.17 27.64 -7.19
N GLY A 839 13.40 27.13 -8.14
CA GLY A 839 12.90 27.91 -9.27
C GLY A 839 12.20 27.07 -10.33
N PRO A 840 11.91 27.65 -11.51
CA PRO A 840 11.27 26.94 -12.62
C PRO A 840 12.04 25.67 -13.02
N GLY A 841 11.32 24.60 -13.38
CA GLY A 841 11.93 23.28 -13.64
C GLY A 841 13.06 23.28 -14.68
N ALA A 842 12.97 24.12 -15.72
CA ALA A 842 14.05 24.26 -16.71
C ALA A 842 15.33 24.86 -16.10
N PHE A 843 15.20 25.84 -15.20
CA PHE A 843 16.34 26.45 -14.51
C PHE A 843 16.98 25.47 -13.53
N ALA A 844 16.17 24.69 -12.80
CA ALA A 844 16.66 23.63 -11.91
C ALA A 844 17.40 22.51 -12.68
N ASP A 845 16.90 22.13 -13.86
CA ASP A 845 17.57 21.19 -14.77
C ASP A 845 18.92 21.72 -15.29
N GLU A 846 19.03 23.03 -15.56
CA GLU A 846 20.29 23.67 -15.94
C GLU A 846 21.30 23.68 -14.79
N VAL A 847 20.90 24.09 -13.58
CA VAL A 847 21.78 24.09 -12.40
C VAL A 847 22.28 22.68 -12.10
N ARG A 848 21.38 21.67 -12.09
CA ARG A 848 21.78 20.27 -11.89
C ARG A 848 22.81 19.81 -12.93
N ALA A 849 22.57 20.11 -14.20
CA ALA A 849 23.50 19.73 -15.27
C ALA A 849 24.87 20.38 -15.07
N SER A 850 24.90 21.65 -14.64
CA SER A 850 26.13 22.39 -14.36
C SER A 850 26.88 21.85 -13.14
N VAL A 851 26.19 21.49 -12.06
CA VAL A 851 26.79 20.86 -10.89
C VAL A 851 27.35 19.49 -11.25
N ARG A 852 26.56 18.66 -11.95
CA ARG A 852 26.96 17.31 -12.36
C ARG A 852 28.23 17.27 -13.23
N LYS A 853 28.49 18.31 -14.03
CA LYS A 853 29.74 18.42 -14.79
C LYS A 853 30.97 18.55 -13.88
N ARG A 854 30.82 19.14 -12.70
CA ARG A 854 31.91 19.50 -11.77
C ARG A 854 32.08 18.50 -10.62
N VAL A 855 31.10 17.61 -10.40
CA VAL A 855 31.24 16.48 -9.45
C VAL A 855 32.41 15.60 -9.88
N GLY A 856 33.38 15.41 -8.98
CA GLY A 856 34.57 14.58 -9.21
C GLY A 856 35.75 15.30 -9.87
N MET A 857 35.70 16.62 -10.05
CA MET A 857 36.80 17.42 -10.63
C MET A 857 37.73 18.05 -9.58
N GLY A 858 37.85 17.44 -8.40
CA GLY A 858 38.64 17.95 -7.27
C GLY A 858 37.76 18.44 -6.11
N PRO A 859 37.04 19.58 -6.23
CA PRO A 859 36.21 20.10 -5.15
C PRO A 859 35.01 19.21 -4.78
N VAL A 860 34.71 19.12 -3.49
CA VAL A 860 33.47 18.50 -2.99
C VAL A 860 32.30 19.43 -3.30
N ILE A 861 31.38 18.93 -4.13
CA ILE A 861 30.15 19.63 -4.50
C ILE A 861 28.94 18.71 -4.30
N ASP A 862 28.02 19.14 -3.43
CA ASP A 862 26.76 18.47 -3.19
C ASP A 862 25.61 19.28 -3.80
N PHE A 863 24.71 18.60 -4.51
CA PHE A 863 23.53 19.21 -5.12
C PHE A 863 22.31 18.95 -4.25
N VAL A 864 21.60 20.02 -3.92
CA VAL A 864 20.29 20.00 -3.25
C VAL A 864 19.29 20.66 -4.17
N GLU A 865 18.15 19.99 -4.33
CA GLU A 865 17.09 20.50 -5.17
C GLU A 865 15.81 20.59 -4.38
N GLU A 866 15.24 21.80 -4.39
CA GLU A 866 13.97 22.11 -3.76
C GLU A 866 13.00 22.53 -4.86
N SER A 867 12.12 21.61 -5.22
CA SER A 867 11.16 21.79 -6.30
C SER A 867 9.77 22.08 -5.76
N PHE A 868 9.51 23.31 -5.32
CA PHE A 868 8.12 23.75 -5.11
C PHE A 868 7.44 24.04 -6.46
N THR A 869 7.23 23.01 -7.26
CA THR A 869 6.50 23.08 -8.53
C THR A 869 5.03 22.81 -8.24
N TRP A 870 4.29 23.87 -7.89
CA TRP A 870 2.85 23.85 -7.74
C TRP A 870 2.18 24.82 -8.70
#